data_AF-F7KG45-F1
#
_entry.id   AF-F7KG45-F1
#
_cell.length_a   1.000
_cell.length_b   1.000
_cell.length_c   1.000
_cell.angle_alpha   90.00
_cell.angle_beta   90.00
_cell.angle_gamma   90.00
#
_symmetry.space_group_name_H-M   'P 1'
#
loop_
_entity.id
_entity.type
_entity.pdbx_description
1 polymer ?
#
loop_
_entity_poly.entity_id
_entity_poly.type
_entity_poly.pdbx_seq_one_letter_code
_entity_poly.pdbx_strand_id
1 'polypeptide(L)'
;MAKNEIQVQKSEWRKKSWSIPGLLGGKQEYFSLVKQLVKLVGAEQVTDMDVSPVLKGVTAPRLWREYAPFLKGVGLVGNNAGVLYLTESGIAFKNDLTPQHLANIMQSRFRLFGETLEILAVEPGTVQEINARLCERYKLNWGDCSNTRKRMDWLEILELIEDVGNRKWRATERGDEILKTWHLATPALLESFETIMKEISVSLPPFEIKVLLQRLFETPELHRERSTYNIWVPSPNRIDNLRVITQFTLERISKIELFQFVEKEFNLKTSSAESMLPFLKASGLIEEVGRNTYIATSAAKAWCETGDDLDFIRILHAHMRFVGEMIKTAENDIVRNDIYAQAREYGLNTEKARWIAGFLLEAGLLEEPHYLHLKATPLGNCFVRDLPLIDESIYKEKQETDAVAAMIDSDDFHADETEQLFNRLHAAAIDPMAEGKGAGVALEERIADIFRFMGFEAKRVGGSGDTDVIVRWKDDNGESIIGIIDGKSKSGGTVSHSDISDVAIETHKEKNNADFVAIVGPGFSGDTIRNHARKKGFALIIDTELIEIARMSSELGLSLQELSLIFEVPEGLSRLAELISAKQREMDVITLVVSAFNKEQELLGGLSARDMYLLLRATDISPSLEELISVFETLSQKEIGMLSPMKKAPFAENTIYELKSERGVVNRLRALASAIEKGTK
;
A
#
# COMPACT_ATOMS: atom_id res chain seq x y z
N MET A 1 -43.77 7.47 -0.73
CA MET A 1 -42.70 7.59 -1.74
C MET A 1 -42.67 6.33 -2.57
N ALA A 2 -42.50 6.44 -3.89
CA ALA A 2 -42.39 5.26 -4.74
C ALA A 2 -41.10 4.48 -4.41
N LYS A 3 -41.10 3.15 -4.50
CA LYS A 3 -39.95 2.27 -4.18
C LYS A 3 -38.65 2.71 -4.88
N ASN A 4 -38.79 3.25 -6.10
CA ASN A 4 -37.68 3.73 -6.93
C ASN A 4 -37.06 5.04 -6.39
N GLU A 5 -37.88 5.93 -5.82
CA GLU A 5 -37.46 7.22 -5.26
C GLU A 5 -36.64 7.04 -3.98
N ILE A 6 -37.03 6.08 -3.14
CA ILE A 6 -36.28 5.69 -1.95
C ILE A 6 -34.91 5.10 -2.34
N GLN A 7 -34.85 4.29 -3.40
CA GLN A 7 -33.59 3.67 -3.85
C GLN A 7 -32.60 4.70 -4.41
N VAL A 8 -33.08 5.69 -5.17
CA VAL A 8 -32.27 6.82 -5.65
C VAL A 8 -31.74 7.64 -4.49
N GLN A 9 -32.59 8.00 -3.52
CA GLN A 9 -32.16 8.73 -2.31
C GLN A 9 -31.13 7.95 -1.48
N LYS A 10 -31.25 6.62 -1.40
CA LYS A 10 -30.25 5.76 -0.74
C LYS A 10 -28.90 5.77 -1.45
N SER A 11 -28.91 5.67 -2.79
CA SER A 11 -27.68 5.71 -3.59
C SER A 11 -26.97 7.05 -3.42
N GLU A 12 -27.70 8.16 -3.52
CA GLU A 12 -27.17 9.50 -3.32
C GLU A 12 -26.66 9.71 -1.90
N TRP A 13 -27.37 9.21 -0.88
CA TRP A 13 -26.92 9.27 0.51
C TRP A 13 -25.61 8.51 0.73
N ARG A 14 -25.45 7.32 0.12
CA ARG A 14 -24.23 6.50 0.24
C ARG A 14 -23.00 7.18 -0.37
N LYS A 15 -23.16 7.87 -1.51
CA LYS A 15 -22.07 8.59 -2.20
C LYS A 15 -21.55 9.81 -1.42
N LYS A 16 -22.35 10.35 -0.49
CA LYS A 16 -21.97 11.51 0.33
C LYS A 16 -21.00 11.11 1.46
N SER A 17 -19.99 11.95 1.70
CA SER A 17 -19.04 11.84 2.81
C SER A 17 -19.63 12.33 4.14
N TRP A 18 -19.22 11.73 5.25
CA TRP A 18 -19.56 12.20 6.60
C TRP A 18 -18.76 13.42 7.05
N SER A 19 -17.51 13.54 6.59
CA SER A 19 -16.59 14.57 7.08
C SER A 19 -16.33 15.60 5.99
N ILE A 20 -16.46 16.87 6.36
CA ILE A 20 -15.98 18.00 5.56
C ILE A 20 -14.51 18.21 5.95
N PRO A 21 -13.54 18.04 5.01
CA PRO A 21 -12.15 18.33 5.30
C PRO A 21 -11.97 19.77 5.77
N GLY A 22 -10.96 20.01 6.61
CA GLY A 22 -10.65 21.37 7.04
C GLY A 22 -10.15 22.20 5.86
N LEU A 23 -10.63 23.44 5.73
CA LEU A 23 -10.01 24.44 4.88
C LEU A 23 -9.16 25.35 5.74
N LEU A 24 -7.85 25.36 5.49
CA LEU A 24 -6.91 26.16 6.26
C LEU A 24 -7.04 27.63 5.85
N GLY A 25 -7.16 28.52 6.83
CA GLY A 25 -7.44 29.95 6.61
C GLY A 25 -8.44 30.49 7.64
N GLY A 26 -8.68 31.79 7.64
CA GLY A 26 -9.73 32.37 8.47
C GLY A 26 -11.12 31.99 7.93
N LYS A 27 -12.10 31.73 8.82
CA LYS A 27 -13.49 31.40 8.42
C LYS A 27 -14.04 32.37 7.37
N GLN A 28 -13.84 33.67 7.59
CA GLN A 28 -14.31 34.74 6.69
C GLN A 28 -13.63 34.73 5.31
N GLU A 29 -12.51 34.03 5.15
CA GLU A 29 -11.76 33.96 3.90
C GLU A 29 -12.17 32.75 3.04
N TYR A 30 -12.91 31.77 3.59
CA TYR A 30 -13.14 30.46 2.96
C TYR A 30 -13.70 30.53 1.54
N PHE A 31 -14.79 31.26 1.32
CA PHE A 31 -15.39 31.34 -0.02
C PHE A 31 -14.45 32.04 -1.02
N SER A 32 -13.80 33.12 -0.61
CA SER A 32 -12.81 33.84 -1.42
C SER A 32 -11.62 32.93 -1.77
N LEU A 33 -11.17 32.13 -0.81
CA LEU A 33 -10.09 31.18 -0.96
C LEU A 33 -10.43 30.13 -2.03
N VAL A 34 -11.58 29.45 -1.91
CA VAL A 34 -12.01 28.42 -2.87
C VAL A 34 -12.13 29.02 -4.27
N LYS A 35 -12.73 30.20 -4.40
CA LYS A 35 -12.86 30.92 -5.67
C LYS A 35 -11.52 31.21 -6.33
N GLN A 36 -10.53 31.66 -5.56
CA GLN A 36 -9.21 31.97 -6.08
C GLN A 36 -8.42 30.70 -6.44
N LEU A 37 -8.47 29.68 -5.57
CA LEU A 37 -7.80 28.40 -5.82
C LEU A 37 -8.32 27.73 -7.09
N VAL A 38 -9.64 27.61 -7.28
CA VAL A 38 -10.23 27.03 -8.50
C VAL A 38 -9.83 27.80 -9.77
N LYS A 39 -9.73 29.13 -9.70
CA LYS A 39 -9.23 29.93 -10.83
C LYS A 39 -7.77 29.61 -11.18
N LEU A 40 -6.91 29.48 -10.17
CA LEU A 40 -5.49 29.17 -10.36
C LEU A 40 -5.30 27.76 -10.93
N VAL A 41 -6.03 26.76 -10.41
CA VAL A 41 -6.03 25.40 -10.99
C VAL A 41 -6.49 25.41 -12.44
N GLY A 42 -7.60 26.10 -12.72
CA GLY A 42 -8.15 26.21 -14.06
C GLY A 42 -7.33 27.05 -15.04
N ALA A 43 -6.26 27.72 -14.59
CA ALA A 43 -5.32 28.44 -15.44
C ALA A 43 -4.00 27.66 -15.62
N GLU A 44 -3.97 26.38 -15.21
CA GLU A 44 -2.80 25.49 -15.26
C GLU A 44 -1.59 26.03 -14.48
N GLN A 45 -1.83 26.85 -13.44
CA GLN A 45 -0.77 27.47 -12.63
C GLN A 45 -0.33 26.59 -11.44
N VAL A 46 -0.75 25.31 -11.40
CA VAL A 46 -0.33 24.36 -10.36
C VAL A 46 0.77 23.47 -10.92
N THR A 47 1.98 23.98 -10.91
CA THR A 47 3.17 23.24 -11.38
C THR A 47 3.87 22.48 -10.25
N ASP A 48 3.60 22.86 -9.00
CA ASP A 48 4.22 22.28 -7.80
C ASP A 48 3.26 22.36 -6.60
N MET A 49 3.09 21.23 -5.91
CA MET A 49 2.22 21.09 -4.73
C MET A 49 2.82 21.72 -3.47
N ASP A 50 4.13 21.94 -3.45
CA ASP A 50 4.88 22.45 -2.31
C ASP A 50 5.14 23.97 -2.43
N VAL A 51 4.41 24.64 -3.34
CA VAL A 51 4.37 26.10 -3.50
C VAL A 51 3.05 26.67 -2.95
N SER A 52 3.14 27.82 -2.29
CA SER A 52 1.95 28.59 -1.90
C SER A 52 1.35 29.34 -3.11
N PRO A 53 0.03 29.26 -3.34
CA PRO A 53 -0.62 30.03 -4.39
C PRO A 53 -0.59 31.53 -4.06
N VAL A 54 -0.52 32.35 -5.10
CA VAL A 54 -0.61 33.81 -4.98
C VAL A 54 -2.08 34.18 -4.81
N LEU A 55 -2.48 34.42 -3.55
CA LEU A 55 -3.85 34.73 -3.15
C LEU A 55 -3.98 36.19 -2.70
N LYS A 56 -5.03 36.87 -3.15
CA LYS A 56 -5.36 38.24 -2.73
C LYS A 56 -6.23 38.22 -1.48
N GLY A 57 -5.85 39.00 -0.47
CA GLY A 57 -6.64 39.20 0.75
C GLY A 57 -6.62 38.00 1.70
N VAL A 58 -5.61 37.14 1.61
CA VAL A 58 -5.40 36.00 2.52
C VAL A 58 -4.14 36.27 3.31
N THR A 59 -4.27 36.30 4.64
CA THR A 59 -3.22 36.81 5.53
C THR A 59 -2.00 35.88 5.62
N ALA A 60 -2.17 34.58 5.33
CA ALA A 60 -1.10 33.58 5.29
C ALA A 60 -1.42 32.43 4.31
N PRO A 61 -1.07 32.55 3.01
CA PRO A 61 -1.28 31.49 2.02
C PRO A 61 -0.52 30.20 2.37
N ARG A 62 -1.24 29.08 2.47
CA ARG A 62 -0.72 27.72 2.66
C ARG A 62 -0.29 27.06 1.36
N LEU A 63 0.41 25.93 1.45
CA LEU A 63 0.85 25.18 0.28
C LEU A 63 -0.34 24.57 -0.49
N TRP A 64 -0.18 24.33 -1.79
CA TRP A 64 -1.19 23.61 -2.58
C TRP A 64 -1.55 22.25 -1.98
N ARG A 65 -0.55 21.51 -1.46
CA ARG A 65 -0.74 20.23 -0.74
C ARG A 65 -1.65 20.34 0.47
N GLU A 66 -1.65 21.48 1.14
CA GLU A 66 -2.48 21.75 2.32
C GLU A 66 -3.92 22.09 1.94
N TYR A 67 -4.16 22.70 0.77
CA TYR A 67 -5.51 22.99 0.25
C TYR A 67 -6.15 21.83 -0.51
N ALA A 68 -5.33 20.96 -1.12
CA ALA A 68 -5.80 19.87 -1.97
C ALA A 68 -6.80 18.90 -1.30
N PRO A 69 -6.64 18.49 -0.01
CA PRO A 69 -7.59 17.61 0.64
C PRO A 69 -9.03 18.16 0.64
N PHE A 70 -9.19 19.46 0.91
CA PHE A 70 -10.50 20.10 0.85
C PHE A 70 -11.03 20.18 -0.58
N LEU A 71 -10.23 20.69 -1.52
CA LEU A 71 -10.67 20.85 -2.91
C LEU A 71 -11.06 19.51 -3.56
N LYS A 72 -10.31 18.44 -3.25
CA LYS A 72 -10.65 17.07 -3.66
C LYS A 72 -11.89 16.54 -2.95
N GLY A 73 -12.02 16.78 -1.64
CA GLY A 73 -13.17 16.34 -0.85
C GLY A 73 -14.50 16.97 -1.30
N VAL A 74 -14.49 18.24 -1.71
CA VAL A 74 -15.63 18.92 -2.34
C VAL A 74 -15.81 18.48 -3.81
N GLY A 75 -14.82 17.80 -4.39
CA GLY A 75 -14.86 17.30 -5.76
C GLY A 75 -14.65 18.37 -6.83
N LEU A 76 -14.00 19.49 -6.49
CA LEU A 76 -13.68 20.58 -7.43
C LEU A 76 -12.41 20.28 -8.24
N VAL A 77 -11.49 19.50 -7.68
CA VAL A 77 -10.19 19.18 -8.33
C VAL A 77 -9.88 17.69 -8.24
N GLY A 78 -9.25 17.17 -9.30
CA GLY A 78 -8.55 15.89 -9.31
C GLY A 78 -7.05 16.08 -9.12
N ASN A 79 -6.32 14.98 -8.94
CA ASN A 79 -4.86 14.98 -8.88
C ASN A 79 -4.35 13.86 -9.80
N ASN A 80 -3.42 14.20 -10.70
CA ASN A 80 -2.69 13.23 -11.51
C ASN A 80 -1.19 13.48 -11.37
N ALA A 81 -0.45 12.49 -10.85
CA ALA A 81 1.00 12.54 -10.67
C ALA A 81 1.52 13.82 -9.96
N GLY A 82 0.75 14.38 -9.01
CA GLY A 82 1.12 15.59 -8.28
C GLY A 82 0.61 16.89 -8.91
N VAL A 83 -0.05 16.85 -10.07
CA VAL A 83 -0.64 18.04 -10.72
C VAL A 83 -2.14 18.07 -10.46
N LEU A 84 -2.64 19.19 -9.94
CA LEU A 84 -4.08 19.40 -9.76
C LEU A 84 -4.73 19.83 -11.08
N TYR A 85 -5.87 19.24 -11.39
CA TYR A 85 -6.70 19.62 -12.52
C TYR A 85 -8.16 19.81 -12.07
N LEU A 86 -8.93 20.62 -12.79
CA LEU A 86 -10.36 20.79 -12.48
C LEU A 86 -11.15 19.56 -12.91
N THR A 87 -12.02 19.06 -12.02
CA THR A 87 -13.05 18.09 -12.41
C THR A 87 -14.16 18.78 -13.22
N GLU A 88 -15.11 18.01 -13.75
CA GLU A 88 -16.32 18.60 -14.36
C GLU A 88 -17.05 19.57 -13.43
N SER A 89 -17.22 19.21 -12.15
CA SER A 89 -17.79 20.10 -11.13
C SER A 89 -16.93 21.34 -10.88
N GLY A 90 -15.61 21.20 -10.91
CA GLY A 90 -14.66 22.31 -10.81
C GLY A 90 -14.75 23.29 -11.99
N ILE A 91 -14.89 22.76 -13.22
CA ILE A 91 -15.08 23.57 -14.42
C ILE A 91 -16.42 24.31 -14.37
N ALA A 92 -17.50 23.62 -14.00
CA ALA A 92 -18.81 24.22 -13.83
C ALA A 92 -18.80 25.36 -12.79
N PHE A 93 -18.16 25.13 -11.63
CA PHE A 93 -18.02 26.15 -10.60
C PHE A 93 -17.12 27.31 -11.03
N LYS A 94 -16.04 27.05 -11.79
CA LYS A 94 -15.18 28.13 -12.34
C LYS A 94 -15.99 29.11 -13.21
N ASN A 95 -16.98 28.60 -13.93
CA ASN A 95 -17.85 29.39 -14.80
C ASN A 95 -18.97 30.13 -14.02
N ASP A 96 -19.33 29.67 -12.84
CA ASP A 96 -20.33 30.28 -11.95
C ASP A 96 -19.85 30.28 -10.49
N LEU A 97 -19.04 31.29 -10.17
CA LEU A 97 -18.35 31.45 -8.89
C LEU A 97 -19.24 32.13 -7.83
N THR A 98 -20.42 31.56 -7.59
CA THR A 98 -21.40 32.05 -6.62
C THR A 98 -21.46 31.19 -5.36
N PRO A 99 -21.78 31.77 -4.18
CA PRO A 99 -21.94 30.99 -2.95
C PRO A 99 -22.98 29.86 -3.08
N GLN A 100 -24.07 30.14 -3.79
CA GLN A 100 -25.13 29.16 -4.05
C GLN A 100 -24.66 27.95 -4.88
N HIS A 101 -23.84 28.16 -5.91
CA HIS A 101 -23.28 27.02 -6.66
C HIS A 101 -22.38 26.17 -5.76
N LEU A 102 -21.51 26.80 -4.97
CA LEU A 102 -20.67 26.05 -4.03
C LEU A 102 -21.51 25.30 -2.99
N ALA A 103 -22.59 25.91 -2.48
CA ALA A 103 -23.52 25.26 -1.56
C ALA A 103 -24.17 24.01 -2.18
N ASN A 104 -24.58 24.07 -3.45
CA ASN A 104 -25.14 22.92 -4.17
C ASN A 104 -24.12 21.77 -4.29
N ILE A 105 -22.86 22.09 -4.59
CA ILE A 105 -21.79 21.09 -4.65
C ILE A 105 -21.53 20.50 -3.26
N MET A 106 -21.47 21.32 -2.22
CA MET A 106 -21.29 20.83 -0.85
C MET A 106 -22.45 19.93 -0.41
N GLN A 107 -23.69 20.30 -0.74
CA GLN A 107 -24.87 19.48 -0.43
C GLN A 107 -24.84 18.12 -1.15
N SER A 108 -24.36 18.05 -2.38
CA SER A 108 -24.25 16.78 -3.11
C SER A 108 -23.11 15.91 -2.61
N ARG A 109 -22.14 16.47 -1.88
CA ARG A 109 -20.93 15.78 -1.42
C ARG A 109 -20.93 15.38 0.04
N PHE A 110 -21.64 16.10 0.91
CA PHE A 110 -21.57 15.87 2.35
C PHE A 110 -22.93 15.55 2.96
N ARG A 111 -22.96 14.50 3.80
CA ARG A 111 -24.16 14.11 4.55
C ARG A 111 -24.52 15.18 5.55
N LEU A 112 -25.80 15.36 5.80
CA LEU A 112 -26.32 16.28 6.80
C LEU A 112 -26.01 17.76 6.56
N PHE A 113 -25.55 18.15 5.37
CA PHE A 113 -25.23 19.55 5.09
C PHE A 113 -26.52 20.38 4.97
N GLY A 114 -27.39 20.01 4.04
CA GLY A 114 -28.71 20.61 3.86
C GLY A 114 -29.69 20.24 4.96
N GLU A 115 -29.54 19.06 5.58
CA GLU A 115 -30.36 18.67 6.74
C GLU A 115 -30.05 19.55 7.97
N THR A 116 -28.82 20.05 8.12
CA THR A 116 -28.49 21.05 9.15
C THR A 116 -29.23 22.37 8.88
N LEU A 117 -29.28 22.79 7.61
CA LEU A 117 -30.02 23.99 7.19
C LEU A 117 -31.54 23.81 7.42
N GLU A 118 -32.08 22.62 7.15
CA GLU A 118 -33.51 22.31 7.40
C GLU A 118 -33.87 22.48 8.88
N ILE A 119 -33.03 22.01 9.80
CA ILE A 119 -33.28 22.19 11.24
C ILE A 119 -33.25 23.68 11.63
N LEU A 120 -32.32 24.45 11.06
CA LEU A 120 -32.18 25.89 11.31
C LEU A 120 -33.28 26.74 10.65
N ALA A 121 -33.96 26.21 9.63
CA ALA A 121 -35.13 26.83 9.01
C ALA A 121 -36.38 26.72 9.89
N VAL A 122 -36.47 25.67 10.71
CA VAL A 122 -37.60 25.47 11.63
C VAL A 122 -37.50 26.39 12.85
N GLU A 123 -36.34 26.43 13.50
CA GLU A 123 -36.14 27.24 14.71
C GLU A 123 -34.67 27.63 14.91
N PRO A 124 -34.38 28.87 15.35
CA PRO A 124 -33.02 29.27 15.66
C PRO A 124 -32.38 28.44 16.78
N GLY A 125 -31.11 28.07 16.61
CA GLY A 125 -30.41 27.21 17.57
C GLY A 125 -28.92 27.48 17.68
N THR A 126 -28.36 27.17 18.85
CA THR A 126 -26.91 27.10 19.09
C THR A 126 -26.32 25.85 18.45
N VAL A 127 -25.01 25.82 18.20
CA VAL A 127 -24.33 24.63 17.65
C VAL A 127 -24.63 23.37 18.46
N GLN A 128 -24.72 23.47 19.79
CA GLN A 128 -25.02 22.35 20.69
C GLN A 128 -26.46 21.86 20.54
N GLU A 129 -27.43 22.78 20.48
CA GLU A 129 -28.85 22.45 20.28
C GLU A 129 -29.05 21.78 18.91
N ILE A 130 -28.42 22.31 17.85
CA ILE A 130 -28.49 21.73 16.51
C ILE A 130 -27.81 20.36 16.46
N ASN A 131 -26.68 20.18 17.14
CA ASN A 131 -26.00 18.90 17.24
C ASN A 131 -26.90 17.85 17.91
N ALA A 132 -27.54 18.21 19.03
CA ALA A 132 -28.47 17.32 19.73
C ALA A 132 -29.63 16.90 18.82
N ARG A 133 -30.24 17.84 18.10
CA ARG A 133 -31.34 17.56 17.14
C ARG A 133 -30.88 16.67 15.99
N LEU A 134 -29.67 16.88 15.46
CA LEU A 134 -29.10 16.01 14.42
C LEU A 134 -28.85 14.60 14.95
N CYS A 135 -28.23 14.46 16.13
CA CYS A 135 -27.94 13.17 16.73
C CYS A 135 -29.22 12.40 17.05
N GLU A 136 -30.24 13.06 17.59
CA GLU A 136 -31.55 12.46 17.85
C GLU A 136 -32.25 12.05 16.54
N ARG A 137 -32.36 12.99 15.59
CA ARG A 137 -33.13 12.79 14.37
C ARG A 137 -32.51 11.80 13.39
N TYR A 138 -31.18 11.66 13.39
CA TYR A 138 -30.44 10.77 12.49
C TYR A 138 -29.69 9.64 13.22
N LYS A 139 -29.99 9.40 14.51
CA LYS A 139 -29.39 8.35 15.35
C LYS A 139 -27.85 8.33 15.31
N LEU A 140 -27.24 9.49 15.49
CA LEU A 140 -25.77 9.65 15.41
C LEU A 140 -25.12 9.54 16.79
N ASN A 141 -23.92 8.95 16.84
CA ASN A 141 -23.11 8.81 18.06
C ASN A 141 -21.98 9.85 18.13
N TRP A 142 -22.19 11.09 17.66
CA TRP A 142 -21.17 12.12 17.73
C TRP A 142 -20.90 12.56 19.18
N GLY A 143 -19.69 12.29 19.67
CA GLY A 143 -19.26 12.65 21.03
C GLY A 143 -18.91 14.14 21.22
N ASP A 144 -18.78 14.90 20.13
CA ASP A 144 -18.54 16.35 20.16
C ASP A 144 -19.36 17.11 19.10
N CYS A 145 -19.32 18.44 19.15
CA CYS A 145 -20.05 19.32 18.23
C CYS A 145 -19.25 19.72 16.97
N SER A 146 -18.07 19.13 16.72
CA SER A 146 -17.15 19.53 15.65
C SER A 146 -17.78 19.36 14.27
N ASN A 147 -18.45 18.24 14.04
CA ASN A 147 -19.12 17.94 12.77
C ASN A 147 -20.27 18.90 12.45
N THR A 148 -21.07 19.24 13.46
CA THR A 148 -22.15 20.22 13.33
C THR A 148 -21.59 21.62 13.09
N ARG A 149 -20.54 22.00 13.84
CA ARG A 149 -19.89 23.30 13.70
C ARG A 149 -19.36 23.53 12.29
N LYS A 150 -18.63 22.57 11.71
CA LYS A 150 -18.11 22.69 10.33
C LYS A 150 -19.21 22.93 9.30
N ARG A 151 -20.36 22.28 9.45
CA ARG A 151 -21.51 22.47 8.55
C ARG A 151 -22.10 23.86 8.71
N MET A 152 -22.33 24.29 9.95
CA MET A 152 -22.84 25.62 10.25
C MET A 152 -21.88 26.73 9.78
N ASP A 153 -20.57 26.58 10.00
CA ASP A 153 -19.56 27.53 9.53
C ASP A 153 -19.66 27.73 8.01
N TRP A 154 -19.77 26.64 7.24
CA TRP A 154 -19.94 26.73 5.79
C TRP A 154 -21.30 27.30 5.38
N LEU A 155 -22.39 26.91 6.03
CA LEU A 155 -23.71 27.49 5.76
C LEU A 155 -23.74 29.01 6.02
N GLU A 156 -23.03 29.47 7.05
CA GLU A 156 -22.92 30.89 7.40
C GLU A 156 -22.09 31.65 6.36
N ILE A 157 -20.93 31.11 5.98
CA ILE A 157 -20.05 31.68 4.95
C ILE A 157 -20.74 31.77 3.58
N LEU A 158 -21.63 30.82 3.30
CA LEU A 158 -22.42 30.77 2.07
C LEU A 158 -23.73 31.58 2.16
N GLU A 159 -23.92 32.32 3.25
CA GLU A 159 -25.05 33.23 3.51
C GLU A 159 -26.41 32.50 3.58
N LEU A 160 -26.42 31.21 3.91
CA LEU A 160 -27.62 30.40 4.07
C LEU A 160 -28.18 30.42 5.50
N ILE A 161 -27.33 30.78 6.47
CA ILE A 161 -27.74 31.02 7.86
C ILE A 161 -27.15 32.33 8.36
N GLU A 162 -27.80 32.94 9.35
CA GLU A 162 -27.38 34.20 9.97
C GLU A 162 -27.44 34.10 11.51
N ASP A 163 -26.56 34.84 12.18
CA ASP A 163 -26.57 34.98 13.65
C ASP A 163 -27.73 35.90 14.08
N VAL A 164 -28.53 35.43 15.02
CA VAL A 164 -29.67 36.18 15.60
C VAL A 164 -29.44 36.57 17.06
N GLY A 165 -28.19 36.47 17.53
CA GLY A 165 -27.79 36.77 18.89
C GLY A 165 -27.87 35.55 19.81
N ASN A 166 -27.32 35.68 21.02
CA ASN A 166 -27.22 34.61 22.02
C ASN A 166 -26.54 33.33 21.49
N ARG A 167 -25.65 33.47 20.50
CA ARG A 167 -24.98 32.34 19.81
C ARG A 167 -26.00 31.41 19.14
N LYS A 168 -27.11 31.94 18.63
CA LYS A 168 -28.10 31.19 17.87
C LYS A 168 -28.04 31.61 16.41
N TRP A 169 -28.18 30.64 15.53
CA TRP A 169 -28.28 30.87 14.08
C TRP A 169 -29.66 30.46 13.59
N ARG A 170 -30.11 31.06 12.49
CA ARG A 170 -31.33 30.68 11.76
C ARG A 170 -31.07 30.63 10.27
N ALA A 171 -31.92 29.95 9.49
CA ALA A 171 -31.88 30.06 8.04
C ALA A 171 -32.24 31.49 7.57
N THR A 172 -31.51 31.97 6.55
CA THR A 172 -31.83 33.20 5.81
C THR A 172 -32.93 32.93 4.79
N GLU A 173 -33.52 33.98 4.19
CA GLU A 173 -34.48 33.83 3.09
C GLU A 173 -33.88 33.02 1.92
N ARG A 174 -32.60 33.23 1.63
CA ARG A 174 -31.85 32.44 0.63
C ARG A 174 -31.69 30.98 1.05
N GLY A 175 -31.46 30.73 2.33
CA GLY A 175 -31.45 29.38 2.92
C GLY A 175 -32.77 28.67 2.73
N ASP A 176 -33.89 29.35 2.98
CA ASP A 176 -35.23 28.79 2.78
C ASP A 176 -35.56 28.52 1.30
N GLU A 177 -35.10 29.39 0.40
CA GLU A 177 -35.27 29.19 -1.04
C GLU A 177 -34.48 28.00 -1.57
N ILE A 178 -33.20 27.87 -1.20
CA ILE A 178 -32.35 26.78 -1.69
C ILE A 178 -32.80 25.42 -1.15
N LEU A 179 -33.32 25.38 0.09
CA LEU A 179 -33.87 24.15 0.68
C LEU A 179 -34.99 23.54 -0.18
N LYS A 180 -35.80 24.37 -0.85
CA LYS A 180 -36.88 23.89 -1.75
C LYS A 180 -36.34 23.15 -2.97
N THR A 181 -35.07 23.37 -3.32
CA THR A 181 -34.40 22.73 -4.46
C THR A 181 -33.61 21.48 -4.07
N TRP A 182 -33.29 21.31 -2.78
CA TRP A 182 -32.48 20.21 -2.30
C TRP A 182 -33.30 18.98 -1.97
N HIS A 183 -32.83 17.83 -2.46
CA HIS A 183 -33.35 16.53 -2.02
C HIS A 183 -32.63 16.10 -0.74
N LEU A 184 -33.31 16.22 0.39
CA LEU A 184 -32.78 15.90 1.72
C LEU A 184 -33.11 14.46 2.13
N ALA A 185 -32.21 13.85 2.89
CA ALA A 185 -32.46 12.56 3.51
C ALA A 185 -33.39 12.71 4.72
N THR A 186 -34.44 11.90 4.76
CA THR A 186 -35.37 11.86 5.89
C THR A 186 -34.97 10.79 6.92
N PRO A 187 -35.35 10.92 8.20
CA PRO A 187 -35.16 9.85 9.19
C PRO A 187 -35.80 8.51 8.78
N ALA A 188 -36.94 8.56 8.09
CA ALA A 188 -37.59 7.37 7.53
C ALA A 188 -36.71 6.65 6.48
N LEU A 189 -35.85 7.38 5.75
CA LEU A 189 -34.82 6.79 4.89
C LEU A 189 -33.85 5.95 5.74
N LEU A 190 -33.39 6.46 6.89
CA LEU A 190 -32.50 5.78 7.84
C LEU A 190 -33.15 4.56 8.50
N GLU A 191 -34.41 4.64 8.91
CA GLU A 191 -35.16 3.48 9.41
C GLU A 191 -35.35 2.41 8.34
N SER A 192 -35.43 2.80 7.07
CA SER A 192 -35.42 1.86 5.94
C SER A 192 -34.04 1.27 5.62
N PHE A 193 -32.95 1.78 6.21
CA PHE A 193 -31.64 1.09 6.23
C PHE A 193 -31.60 0.04 7.35
N GLU A 194 -32.16 0.32 8.52
CA GLU A 194 -32.30 -0.66 9.62
C GLU A 194 -33.25 -1.81 9.27
N THR A 195 -34.31 -1.53 8.50
CA THR A 195 -35.22 -2.57 8.00
C THR A 195 -34.51 -3.48 6.97
N ILE A 196 -33.57 -2.94 6.18
CA ILE A 196 -32.73 -3.72 5.26
C ILE A 196 -31.74 -4.62 6.03
N MET A 197 -31.30 -4.27 7.24
CA MET A 197 -30.43 -5.17 8.02
C MET A 197 -31.10 -6.52 8.36
N LYS A 198 -32.45 -6.61 8.32
CA LYS A 198 -33.19 -7.87 8.40
C LYS A 198 -33.44 -8.55 7.05
N GLU A 199 -33.22 -7.85 5.94
CA GLU A 199 -33.45 -8.31 4.55
C GLU A 199 -32.19 -8.20 3.67
N ILE A 200 -30.97 -8.28 4.24
CA ILE A 200 -29.75 -8.37 3.42
C ILE A 200 -29.74 -9.75 2.75
N SER A 201 -30.35 -9.84 1.58
CA SER A 201 -30.23 -10.98 0.68
C SER A 201 -28.99 -10.76 -0.18
N VAL A 202 -27.94 -11.54 0.11
CA VAL A 202 -26.81 -11.68 -0.81
C VAL A 202 -27.32 -12.36 -2.08
N SER A 203 -26.99 -11.83 -3.26
CA SER A 203 -27.36 -12.47 -4.53
C SER A 203 -26.80 -13.89 -4.58
N LEU A 204 -27.59 -14.86 -5.02
CA LEU A 204 -27.07 -16.22 -5.23
C LEU A 204 -26.09 -16.19 -6.42
N PRO A 205 -24.93 -16.86 -6.32
CA PRO A 205 -24.01 -16.92 -7.44
C PRO A 205 -24.63 -17.64 -8.64
N PRO A 206 -24.35 -17.18 -9.87
CA PRO A 206 -24.56 -17.95 -11.10
C PRO A 206 -23.96 -19.36 -11.02
N PHE A 207 -24.48 -20.27 -11.84
CA PHE A 207 -24.09 -21.69 -11.81
C PHE A 207 -22.58 -21.90 -11.94
N GLU A 208 -21.95 -21.21 -12.89
CA GLU A 208 -20.52 -21.29 -13.19
C GLU A 208 -19.66 -20.88 -11.98
N ILE A 209 -20.05 -19.81 -11.29
CA ILE A 209 -19.36 -19.30 -10.09
C ILE A 209 -19.64 -20.22 -8.90
N LYS A 210 -20.87 -20.72 -8.77
CA LYS A 210 -21.24 -21.69 -7.73
C LYS A 210 -20.39 -22.96 -7.82
N VAL A 211 -20.11 -23.46 -9.03
CA VAL A 211 -19.24 -24.63 -9.25
C VAL A 211 -17.82 -24.36 -8.75
N LEU A 212 -17.26 -23.16 -9.00
CA LEU A 212 -15.94 -22.79 -8.49
C LEU A 212 -15.89 -22.81 -6.95
N LEU A 213 -16.89 -22.20 -6.31
CA LEU A 213 -16.97 -22.15 -4.84
C LEU A 213 -17.21 -23.54 -4.24
N GLN A 214 -18.08 -24.35 -4.86
CA GLN A 214 -18.33 -25.72 -4.42
C GLN A 214 -17.07 -26.57 -4.51
N ARG A 215 -16.27 -26.41 -5.58
CA ARG A 215 -15.00 -27.13 -5.73
C ARG A 215 -14.00 -26.77 -4.63
N LEU A 216 -13.93 -25.50 -4.23
CA LEU A 216 -13.10 -25.06 -3.09
C LEU A 216 -13.59 -25.66 -1.77
N PHE A 217 -14.90 -25.67 -1.55
CA PHE A 217 -15.50 -26.26 -0.36
C PHE A 217 -15.25 -27.77 -0.26
N GLU A 218 -15.38 -28.50 -1.38
CA GLU A 218 -15.23 -29.95 -1.43
C GLU A 218 -13.76 -30.41 -1.45
N THR A 219 -12.81 -29.54 -1.79
CA THR A 219 -11.38 -29.86 -1.87
C THR A 219 -10.56 -28.79 -1.13
N PRO A 220 -10.43 -28.90 0.21
CA PRO A 220 -9.74 -27.91 1.04
C PRO A 220 -8.30 -27.59 0.61
N GLU A 221 -7.62 -28.54 -0.02
CA GLU A 221 -6.24 -28.37 -0.54
C GLU A 221 -6.15 -27.26 -1.58
N LEU A 222 -7.21 -27.04 -2.37
CA LEU A 222 -7.27 -25.99 -3.39
C LEU A 222 -7.17 -24.58 -2.80
N HIS A 223 -7.49 -24.40 -1.51
CA HIS A 223 -7.28 -23.10 -0.87
C HIS A 223 -5.80 -22.68 -0.88
N ARG A 224 -4.87 -23.64 -0.83
CA ARG A 224 -3.42 -23.41 -0.93
C ARG A 224 -2.97 -23.22 -2.38
N GLU A 225 -3.72 -23.69 -3.36
CA GLU A 225 -3.38 -23.50 -4.80
C GLU A 225 -3.81 -22.14 -5.34
N ARG A 226 -4.68 -21.42 -4.61
CA ARG A 226 -5.02 -20.02 -4.93
C ARG A 226 -3.77 -19.15 -5.00
N SER A 227 -3.78 -18.25 -5.96
CA SER A 227 -2.67 -17.40 -6.35
C SER A 227 -2.42 -16.24 -5.36
N THR A 228 -1.18 -15.79 -5.31
CA THR A 228 -0.74 -14.54 -4.66
C THR A 228 -0.12 -13.59 -5.68
N TYR A 229 -0.48 -13.72 -6.97
CA TYR A 229 0.10 -12.93 -8.06
C TYR A 229 -0.06 -11.41 -7.85
N ASN A 230 0.84 -10.62 -8.43
CA ASN A 230 0.78 -9.15 -8.36
C ASN A 230 -0.51 -8.62 -8.98
N ILE A 231 -1.17 -7.70 -8.29
CA ILE A 231 -2.44 -7.13 -8.75
C ILE A 231 -2.14 -5.78 -9.39
N TRP A 232 -2.53 -5.63 -10.66
CA TRP A 232 -2.46 -4.36 -11.36
C TRP A 232 -3.67 -4.22 -12.27
N VAL A 233 -4.39 -3.10 -12.16
CA VAL A 233 -5.62 -2.80 -12.90
C VAL A 233 -5.71 -1.29 -13.17
N PRO A 234 -6.23 -0.86 -14.33
CA PRO A 234 -6.54 0.54 -14.59
C PRO A 234 -7.43 1.16 -13.49
N SER A 235 -7.12 2.39 -13.09
CA SER A 235 -7.85 3.11 -12.03
C SER A 235 -8.11 4.57 -12.45
N PRO A 236 -9.15 5.24 -11.90
CA PRO A 236 -10.12 4.78 -10.88
C PRO A 236 -11.19 3.80 -11.44
N ASN A 237 -12.06 3.26 -10.57
CA ASN A 237 -13.15 2.31 -10.89
C ASN A 237 -12.64 0.95 -11.40
N ARG A 238 -11.90 0.23 -10.55
CA ARG A 238 -11.13 -0.95 -10.96
C ARG A 238 -12.02 -2.11 -11.38
N ILE A 239 -13.11 -2.36 -10.64
CA ILE A 239 -14.04 -3.47 -10.96
C ILE A 239 -14.75 -3.24 -12.30
N ASP A 240 -15.23 -2.02 -12.54
CA ASP A 240 -15.86 -1.64 -13.83
C ASP A 240 -14.86 -1.73 -14.99
N ASN A 241 -13.62 -1.27 -14.80
CA ASN A 241 -12.59 -1.38 -15.82
C ASN A 241 -12.27 -2.85 -16.15
N LEU A 242 -12.16 -3.72 -15.13
CA LEU A 242 -12.01 -5.17 -15.33
C LEU A 242 -13.19 -5.78 -16.07
N ARG A 243 -14.41 -5.30 -15.81
CA ARG A 243 -15.60 -5.77 -16.51
C ARG A 243 -15.56 -5.39 -17.98
N VAL A 244 -15.20 -4.15 -18.32
CA VAL A 244 -15.03 -3.69 -19.71
C VAL A 244 -13.99 -4.53 -20.45
N ILE A 245 -12.85 -4.81 -19.81
CA ILE A 245 -11.79 -5.66 -20.36
C ILE A 245 -12.30 -7.09 -20.57
N THR A 246 -13.01 -7.64 -19.58
CA THR A 246 -13.56 -9.00 -19.62
C THR A 246 -14.61 -9.12 -20.73
N GLN A 247 -15.47 -8.11 -20.89
CA GLN A 247 -16.46 -8.00 -21.97
C GLN A 247 -15.80 -8.02 -23.36
N PHE A 248 -14.66 -7.33 -23.51
CA PHE A 248 -13.88 -7.37 -24.74
C PHE A 248 -13.30 -8.76 -25.03
N THR A 249 -13.09 -9.57 -23.99
CA THR A 249 -12.57 -10.95 -24.12
C THR A 249 -13.68 -12.02 -24.20
N LEU A 250 -14.96 -11.67 -24.31
CA LEU A 250 -16.05 -12.67 -24.38
C LEU A 250 -15.91 -13.58 -25.62
N GLU A 251 -15.37 -13.03 -26.70
CA GLU A 251 -14.94 -13.75 -27.89
C GLU A 251 -13.42 -13.98 -27.89
N ARG A 252 -12.94 -14.86 -28.75
CA ARG A 252 -11.50 -15.16 -28.86
C ARG A 252 -10.78 -13.93 -29.41
N ILE A 253 -9.83 -13.42 -28.62
CA ILE A 253 -8.99 -12.28 -29.01
C ILE A 253 -7.52 -12.65 -28.94
N SER A 254 -6.70 -12.03 -29.77
CA SER A 254 -5.24 -12.17 -29.66
C SER A 254 -4.67 -11.28 -28.54
N LYS A 255 -3.48 -11.63 -28.06
CA LYS A 255 -2.69 -10.82 -27.11
C LYS A 255 -2.53 -9.37 -27.56
N ILE A 256 -2.28 -9.18 -28.87
CA ILE A 256 -2.03 -7.86 -29.46
C ILE A 256 -3.32 -7.03 -29.46
N GLU A 257 -4.45 -7.63 -29.86
CA GLU A 257 -5.75 -6.95 -29.85
C GLU A 257 -6.18 -6.56 -28.45
N LEU A 258 -5.96 -7.44 -27.47
CA LEU A 258 -6.24 -7.14 -26.05
C LEU A 258 -5.45 -5.91 -25.59
N PHE A 259 -4.14 -5.84 -25.89
CA PHE A 259 -3.31 -4.71 -25.47
C PHE A 259 -3.70 -3.42 -26.16
N GLN A 260 -3.92 -3.47 -27.49
CA GLN A 260 -4.37 -2.29 -28.24
C GLN A 260 -5.71 -1.75 -27.72
N PHE A 261 -6.63 -2.64 -27.34
CA PHE A 261 -7.88 -2.24 -26.71
C PHE A 261 -7.64 -1.54 -25.38
N VAL A 262 -6.87 -2.14 -24.48
CA VAL A 262 -6.59 -1.58 -23.15
C VAL A 262 -5.84 -0.25 -23.24
N GLU A 263 -4.83 -0.15 -24.12
CA GLU A 263 -4.08 1.08 -24.39
C GLU A 263 -5.01 2.21 -24.82
N LYS A 264 -5.92 1.92 -25.76
CA LYS A 264 -6.82 2.92 -26.33
C LYS A 264 -7.94 3.31 -25.38
N GLU A 265 -8.58 2.34 -24.75
CA GLU A 265 -9.74 2.56 -23.89
C GLU A 265 -9.36 3.32 -22.61
N PHE A 266 -8.22 2.98 -22.02
CA PHE A 266 -7.77 3.56 -20.75
C PHE A 266 -6.64 4.58 -20.89
N ASN A 267 -6.22 4.89 -22.14
CA ASN A 267 -5.11 5.81 -22.46
C ASN A 267 -3.80 5.45 -21.72
N LEU A 268 -3.38 4.19 -21.86
CA LEU A 268 -2.23 3.62 -21.15
C LEU A 268 -1.06 3.31 -22.09
N LYS A 269 0.14 3.27 -21.53
CA LYS A 269 1.33 2.78 -22.25
C LYS A 269 1.25 1.26 -22.45
N THR A 270 1.87 0.76 -23.50
CA THR A 270 1.95 -0.69 -23.80
C THR A 270 2.47 -1.52 -22.63
N SER A 271 3.54 -1.08 -21.97
CA SER A 271 4.09 -1.79 -20.81
C SER A 271 3.11 -1.90 -19.64
N SER A 272 2.22 -0.91 -19.48
CA SER A 272 1.15 -0.94 -18.47
C SER A 272 0.07 -1.95 -18.86
N ALA A 273 -0.41 -1.92 -20.10
CA ALA A 273 -1.38 -2.90 -20.61
C ALA A 273 -0.83 -4.35 -20.52
N GLU A 274 0.45 -4.53 -20.82
CA GLU A 274 1.16 -5.82 -20.72
C GLU A 274 1.20 -6.36 -19.28
N SER A 275 1.47 -5.49 -18.31
CA SER A 275 1.60 -5.84 -16.89
C SER A 275 0.29 -6.37 -16.28
N MET A 276 -0.86 -6.10 -16.92
CA MET A 276 -2.18 -6.57 -16.47
C MET A 276 -2.45 -8.02 -16.79
N LEU A 277 -1.94 -8.52 -17.92
CA LEU A 277 -2.31 -9.82 -18.49
C LEU A 277 -2.13 -10.98 -17.50
N PRO A 278 -1.00 -11.06 -16.77
CA PRO A 278 -0.83 -12.14 -15.80
C PRO A 278 -1.89 -12.11 -14.68
N PHE A 279 -2.31 -10.92 -14.22
CA PHE A 279 -3.38 -10.79 -13.23
C PHE A 279 -4.74 -11.24 -13.79
N LEU A 280 -5.08 -10.90 -15.04
CA LEU A 280 -6.34 -11.36 -15.66
C LEU A 280 -6.42 -12.89 -15.72
N LYS A 281 -5.29 -13.56 -15.96
CA LYS A 281 -5.19 -15.02 -15.92
C LYS A 281 -5.29 -15.54 -14.48
N ALA A 282 -4.47 -14.99 -13.57
CA ALA A 282 -4.39 -15.44 -12.19
C ALA A 282 -5.69 -15.22 -11.39
N SER A 283 -6.47 -14.19 -11.72
CA SER A 283 -7.76 -13.89 -11.10
C SER A 283 -8.91 -14.74 -11.66
N GLY A 284 -8.66 -15.58 -12.67
CA GLY A 284 -9.68 -16.44 -13.29
C GLY A 284 -10.64 -15.70 -14.22
N LEU A 285 -10.30 -14.49 -14.68
CA LEU A 285 -11.15 -13.71 -15.59
C LEU A 285 -11.02 -14.18 -17.04
N ILE A 286 -9.80 -14.52 -17.47
CA ILE A 286 -9.53 -15.01 -18.82
C ILE A 286 -8.72 -16.30 -18.79
N GLU A 287 -8.85 -17.10 -19.85
CA GLU A 287 -8.06 -18.30 -20.09
C GLU A 287 -7.42 -18.26 -21.48
N GLU A 288 -6.28 -18.94 -21.63
CA GLU A 288 -5.55 -19.03 -22.90
C GLU A 288 -6.00 -20.29 -23.66
N VAL A 289 -6.69 -20.11 -24.78
CA VAL A 289 -7.27 -21.21 -25.59
C VAL A 289 -6.48 -21.52 -26.86
N GLY A 290 -5.39 -20.79 -27.08
CA GLY A 290 -4.45 -20.96 -28.18
C GLY A 290 -3.25 -20.04 -27.95
N ARG A 291 -2.14 -20.26 -28.68
CA ARG A 291 -0.93 -19.45 -28.51
C ARG A 291 -1.26 -17.95 -28.61
N ASN A 292 -1.07 -17.21 -27.52
CA ASN A 292 -1.38 -15.78 -27.46
C ASN A 292 -2.85 -15.45 -27.83
N THR A 293 -3.79 -16.36 -27.57
CA THR A 293 -5.22 -16.17 -27.83
C THR A 293 -6.00 -16.42 -26.55
N TYR A 294 -6.78 -15.44 -26.14
CA TYR A 294 -7.48 -15.42 -24.86
C TYR A 294 -8.99 -15.33 -25.05
N ILE A 295 -9.72 -15.86 -24.08
CA ILE A 295 -11.16 -15.73 -23.97
C ILE A 295 -11.54 -15.63 -22.49
N ALA A 296 -12.64 -14.95 -22.17
CA ALA A 296 -13.21 -14.92 -20.84
C ALA A 296 -13.57 -16.34 -20.38
N THR A 297 -13.29 -16.66 -19.12
CA THR A 297 -13.71 -17.93 -18.51
C THR A 297 -15.23 -17.99 -18.42
N SER A 298 -15.81 -19.19 -18.26
CA SER A 298 -17.26 -19.36 -18.09
C SER A 298 -17.81 -18.56 -16.90
N ALA A 299 -17.07 -18.52 -15.78
CA ALA A 299 -17.43 -17.74 -14.61
C ALA A 299 -17.39 -16.23 -14.89
N ALA A 300 -16.37 -15.74 -15.60
CA ALA A 300 -16.25 -14.33 -15.96
C ALA A 300 -17.32 -13.88 -16.95
N LYS A 301 -17.75 -14.76 -17.87
CA LYS A 301 -18.91 -14.55 -18.74
C LYS A 301 -20.19 -14.38 -17.93
N ALA A 302 -20.45 -15.28 -16.99
CA ALA A 302 -21.60 -15.19 -16.10
C ALA A 302 -21.59 -13.90 -15.27
N TRP A 303 -20.42 -13.46 -14.78
CA TRP A 303 -20.28 -12.17 -14.11
C TRP A 303 -20.61 -10.98 -15.05
N CYS A 304 -20.18 -11.02 -16.30
CA CYS A 304 -20.51 -9.96 -17.27
C CYS A 304 -22.01 -9.90 -17.59
N GLU A 305 -22.73 -11.03 -17.50
CA GLU A 305 -24.19 -11.11 -17.69
C GLU A 305 -24.96 -10.57 -16.48
N THR A 306 -24.53 -10.88 -15.25
CA THR A 306 -25.18 -10.36 -14.04
C THR A 306 -24.85 -8.90 -13.79
N GLY A 307 -23.61 -8.50 -14.09
CA GLY A 307 -23.06 -7.19 -13.76
C GLY A 307 -22.96 -6.92 -12.25
N ASP A 308 -23.02 -7.97 -11.42
CA ASP A 308 -22.95 -7.86 -9.97
C ASP A 308 -21.49 -7.92 -9.49
N ASP A 309 -21.03 -6.92 -8.74
CA ASP A 309 -19.66 -6.88 -8.20
C ASP A 309 -19.40 -8.03 -7.22
N LEU A 310 -20.44 -8.57 -6.57
CA LEU A 310 -20.30 -9.71 -5.68
C LEU A 310 -19.86 -10.96 -6.43
N ASP A 311 -20.26 -11.12 -7.69
CA ASP A 311 -19.84 -12.23 -8.54
C ASP A 311 -18.36 -12.13 -8.92
N PHE A 312 -17.86 -10.91 -9.18
CA PHE A 312 -16.42 -10.67 -9.31
C PHE A 312 -15.66 -11.08 -8.05
N ILE A 313 -16.12 -10.65 -6.87
CA ILE A 313 -15.44 -10.97 -5.62
C ILE A 313 -15.42 -12.48 -5.36
N ARG A 314 -16.48 -13.22 -5.75
CA ARG A 314 -16.48 -14.69 -5.67
C ARG A 314 -15.46 -15.34 -6.58
N ILE A 315 -15.36 -14.87 -7.84
CA ILE A 315 -14.35 -15.35 -8.79
C ILE A 315 -12.95 -15.05 -8.25
N LEU A 316 -12.73 -13.82 -7.78
CA LEU A 316 -11.47 -13.38 -7.21
C LEU A 316 -11.11 -14.22 -5.98
N HIS A 317 -12.05 -14.46 -5.06
CA HIS A 317 -11.83 -15.30 -3.90
C HIS A 317 -11.52 -16.76 -4.26
N ALA A 318 -12.11 -17.26 -5.35
CA ALA A 318 -11.85 -18.61 -5.80
C ALA A 318 -10.44 -18.81 -6.35
N HIS A 319 -9.80 -17.74 -6.81
CA HIS A 319 -8.50 -17.81 -7.48
C HIS A 319 -7.37 -17.10 -6.72
N MET A 320 -7.68 -16.13 -5.87
CA MET A 320 -6.70 -15.34 -5.11
C MET A 320 -6.86 -15.61 -3.61
N ARG A 321 -5.72 -15.69 -2.91
CA ARG A 321 -5.71 -15.85 -1.45
C ARG A 321 -6.12 -14.56 -0.73
N PHE A 322 -6.66 -14.72 0.47
CA PHE A 322 -6.95 -13.65 1.44
C PHE A 322 -7.98 -12.61 0.94
N VAL A 323 -9.01 -13.06 0.22
CA VAL A 323 -10.10 -12.19 -0.26
C VAL A 323 -11.28 -12.22 0.71
N GLY A 324 -11.86 -13.41 0.93
CA GLY A 324 -12.96 -13.58 1.88
C GLY A 324 -12.47 -13.56 3.32
N GLU A 325 -11.26 -14.07 3.53
CA GLU A 325 -10.55 -14.06 4.80
C GLU A 325 -10.32 -12.63 5.27
N MET A 326 -9.99 -11.68 4.39
CA MET A 326 -9.86 -10.26 4.74
C MET A 326 -11.19 -9.65 5.23
N ILE A 327 -12.32 -10.04 4.65
CA ILE A 327 -13.65 -9.59 5.11
C ILE A 327 -13.90 -10.13 6.52
N LYS A 328 -13.60 -11.41 6.76
CA LYS A 328 -13.74 -12.04 8.08
C LYS A 328 -12.83 -11.39 9.12
N THR A 329 -11.56 -11.14 8.79
CA THR A 329 -10.61 -10.41 9.64
C THR A 329 -11.15 -9.02 10.02
N ALA A 330 -11.75 -8.33 9.06
CA ALA A 330 -12.31 -7.00 9.25
C ALA A 330 -13.74 -7.01 9.83
N GLU A 331 -14.25 -8.12 10.39
CA GLU A 331 -15.60 -8.19 10.97
C GLU A 331 -15.86 -7.04 11.97
N ASN A 332 -14.81 -6.68 12.72
CA ASN A 332 -14.76 -5.51 13.58
C ASN A 332 -13.82 -4.44 13.02
N ASP A 333 -13.91 -3.23 13.57
CA ASP A 333 -13.01 -2.13 13.21
C ASP A 333 -11.54 -2.53 13.47
N ILE A 334 -10.72 -2.49 12.43
CA ILE A 334 -9.32 -2.92 12.47
C ILE A 334 -8.42 -1.94 11.71
N VAL A 335 -7.20 -1.77 12.19
CA VAL A 335 -6.20 -0.93 11.52
C VAL A 335 -5.69 -1.63 10.25
N ARG A 336 -5.53 -0.87 9.15
CA ARG A 336 -5.02 -1.40 7.87
C ARG A 336 -3.70 -2.16 8.01
N ASN A 337 -2.80 -1.69 8.87
CA ASN A 337 -1.51 -2.36 9.10
C ASN A 337 -1.66 -3.76 9.70
N ASP A 338 -2.64 -3.97 10.57
CA ASP A 338 -2.91 -5.29 11.16
C ASP A 338 -3.50 -6.24 10.13
N ILE A 339 -4.39 -5.74 9.24
CA ILE A 339 -4.84 -6.50 8.06
C ILE A 339 -3.63 -6.88 7.18
N TYR A 340 -2.69 -5.97 6.96
CA TYR A 340 -1.51 -6.25 6.14
C TYR A 340 -0.56 -7.24 6.81
N ALA A 341 -0.44 -7.23 8.14
CA ALA A 341 0.31 -8.23 8.88
C ALA A 341 -0.32 -9.62 8.71
N GLN A 342 -1.64 -9.74 8.88
CA GLN A 342 -2.35 -10.99 8.64
C GLN A 342 -2.23 -11.46 7.18
N ALA A 343 -2.27 -10.56 6.21
CA ALA A 343 -2.13 -10.91 4.80
C ALA A 343 -0.79 -11.63 4.50
N ARG A 344 0.28 -11.37 5.27
CA ARG A 344 1.58 -12.03 5.12
C ARG A 344 1.50 -13.52 5.46
N GLU A 345 0.67 -13.90 6.42
CA GLU A 345 0.44 -15.32 6.78
C GLU A 345 -0.15 -16.12 5.61
N TYR A 346 -0.82 -15.43 4.68
CA TYR A 346 -1.39 -16.02 3.47
C TYR A 346 -0.46 -15.91 2.25
N GLY A 347 0.73 -15.32 2.42
CA GLY A 347 1.73 -15.11 1.36
C GLY A 347 1.51 -13.84 0.52
N LEU A 348 0.74 -12.86 1.02
CA LEU A 348 0.56 -11.57 0.34
C LEU A 348 1.41 -10.47 0.98
N ASN A 349 2.01 -9.63 0.13
CA ASN A 349 2.66 -8.40 0.58
C ASN A 349 1.63 -7.28 0.79
N THR A 350 2.09 -6.18 1.40
CA THR A 350 1.27 -5.00 1.71
C THR A 350 0.56 -4.42 0.48
N GLU A 351 1.21 -4.41 -0.68
CA GLU A 351 0.64 -3.83 -1.90
C GLU A 351 -0.53 -4.68 -2.43
N LYS A 352 -0.35 -6.00 -2.50
CA LYS A 352 -1.40 -6.93 -2.91
C LYS A 352 -2.61 -6.87 -1.98
N ALA A 353 -2.36 -6.84 -0.67
CA ALA A 353 -3.42 -6.69 0.33
C ALA A 353 -4.17 -5.36 0.16
N ARG A 354 -3.46 -4.26 -0.16
CA ARG A 354 -4.07 -2.96 -0.46
C ARG A 354 -4.97 -3.01 -1.69
N TRP A 355 -4.57 -3.73 -2.75
CA TRP A 355 -5.39 -3.91 -3.95
C TRP A 355 -6.67 -4.71 -3.66
N ILE A 356 -6.57 -5.82 -2.92
CA ILE A 356 -7.74 -6.61 -2.50
C ILE A 356 -8.69 -5.75 -1.67
N ALA A 357 -8.18 -5.03 -0.67
CA ALA A 357 -8.99 -4.10 0.13
C ALA A 357 -9.67 -3.05 -0.75
N GLY A 358 -8.99 -2.56 -1.79
CA GLY A 358 -9.55 -1.64 -2.79
C GLY A 358 -10.76 -2.21 -3.52
N PHE A 359 -10.70 -3.46 -3.99
CA PHE A 359 -11.86 -4.11 -4.62
C PHE A 359 -13.01 -4.33 -3.63
N LEU A 360 -12.71 -4.76 -2.41
CA LEU A 360 -13.73 -5.00 -1.39
C LEU A 360 -14.43 -3.70 -0.95
N LEU A 361 -13.72 -2.57 -0.94
CA LEU A 361 -14.29 -1.24 -0.73
C LEU A 361 -15.16 -0.81 -1.91
N GLU A 362 -14.71 -1.01 -3.15
CA GLU A 362 -15.49 -0.70 -4.36
C GLU A 362 -16.78 -1.52 -4.43
N ALA A 363 -16.73 -2.81 -4.07
CA ALA A 363 -17.89 -3.70 -4.01
C ALA A 363 -18.81 -3.46 -2.78
N GLY A 364 -18.45 -2.55 -1.87
CA GLY A 364 -19.23 -2.23 -0.67
C GLY A 364 -19.23 -3.33 0.39
N LEU A 365 -18.27 -4.26 0.35
CA LEU A 365 -18.09 -5.32 1.35
C LEU A 365 -17.28 -4.86 2.55
N LEU A 366 -16.36 -3.90 2.34
CA LEU A 366 -15.67 -3.16 3.39
C LEU A 366 -16.09 -1.69 3.38
N GLU A 367 -15.87 -1.02 4.50
CA GLU A 367 -15.97 0.43 4.68
C GLU A 367 -14.75 0.96 5.44
N GLU A 368 -14.49 2.26 5.29
CA GLU A 368 -13.47 2.98 6.05
C GLU A 368 -14.16 3.81 7.15
N PRO A 369 -14.35 3.27 8.36
CA PRO A 369 -15.03 4.00 9.43
C PRO A 369 -14.22 5.23 9.88
N HIS A 370 -12.90 5.12 9.87
CA HIS A 370 -11.94 6.20 10.18
C HIS A 370 -10.68 6.08 9.31
N TYR A 371 -9.84 7.11 9.31
CA TYR A 371 -8.59 7.12 8.56
C TYR A 371 -7.71 5.92 8.95
N LEU A 372 -7.21 5.18 7.95
CA LEU A 372 -6.42 3.95 8.09
C LEU A 372 -7.12 2.75 8.71
N HIS A 373 -8.42 2.80 8.92
CA HIS A 373 -9.20 1.68 9.44
C HIS A 373 -10.03 1.03 8.34
N LEU A 374 -10.29 -0.27 8.50
CA LEU A 374 -11.20 -1.03 7.67
C LEU A 374 -12.18 -1.78 8.56
N LYS A 375 -13.42 -1.91 8.09
CA LYS A 375 -14.46 -2.69 8.74
C LYS A 375 -15.36 -3.33 7.70
N ALA A 376 -15.79 -4.56 7.93
CA ALA A 376 -16.77 -5.25 7.11
C ALA A 376 -18.14 -4.60 7.26
N THR A 377 -18.79 -4.35 6.12
CA THR A 377 -20.16 -3.85 6.12
C THR A 377 -21.12 -4.98 6.51
N PRO A 378 -22.39 -4.67 6.86
CA PRO A 378 -23.40 -5.71 7.03
C PRO A 378 -23.56 -6.62 5.79
N LEU A 379 -23.34 -6.07 4.59
CA LEU A 379 -23.30 -6.85 3.35
C LEU A 379 -22.07 -7.78 3.31
N GLY A 380 -20.89 -7.28 3.67
CA GLY A 380 -19.66 -8.07 3.82
C GLY A 380 -19.83 -9.26 4.76
N ASN A 381 -20.38 -9.01 5.94
CA ASN A 381 -20.63 -10.05 6.95
C ASN A 381 -21.64 -11.10 6.48
N CYS A 382 -22.67 -10.72 5.72
CA CYS A 382 -23.58 -11.70 5.13
C CYS A 382 -22.91 -12.47 3.99
N PHE A 383 -22.15 -11.79 3.13
CA PHE A 383 -21.48 -12.37 1.97
C PHE A 383 -20.45 -13.43 2.37
N VAL A 384 -19.67 -13.16 3.43
CA VAL A 384 -18.59 -14.06 3.86
C VAL A 384 -19.10 -15.35 4.51
N ARG A 385 -20.33 -15.36 5.06
CA ARG A 385 -20.93 -16.54 5.72
C ARG A 385 -21.14 -17.72 4.76
N ASP A 386 -21.38 -17.44 3.49
CA ASP A 386 -21.66 -18.43 2.47
C ASP A 386 -20.42 -18.71 1.57
N LEU A 387 -19.27 -18.14 1.92
CA LEU A 387 -18.01 -18.28 1.19
C LEU A 387 -17.17 -19.41 1.82
N PRO A 388 -16.60 -20.35 1.04
CA PRO A 388 -15.67 -21.34 1.58
C PRO A 388 -14.41 -20.62 2.05
N LEU A 389 -14.18 -20.55 3.36
CA LEU A 389 -12.94 -19.97 3.90
C LEU A 389 -11.98 -21.10 4.28
N ILE A 390 -10.69 -20.82 4.16
CA ILE A 390 -9.67 -21.74 4.64
C ILE A 390 -9.76 -21.91 6.17
N ASP A 391 -9.65 -23.14 6.65
CA ASP A 391 -9.56 -23.47 8.08
C ASP A 391 -8.12 -23.26 8.56
N GLU A 392 -7.93 -22.42 9.58
CA GLU A 392 -6.63 -22.11 10.19
C GLU A 392 -5.92 -23.38 10.73
N SER A 393 -6.66 -24.45 11.02
CA SER A 393 -6.11 -25.74 11.46
C SER A 393 -5.22 -26.43 10.41
N ILE A 394 -5.46 -26.16 9.12
CA ILE A 394 -4.74 -26.75 7.98
C ILE A 394 -3.26 -26.32 7.95
N TYR A 395 -2.89 -25.21 8.59
CA TYR A 395 -1.48 -24.79 8.74
C TYR A 395 -0.82 -25.33 10.02
N LYS A 396 -1.59 -25.81 11.01
CA LYS A 396 -1.07 -26.36 12.26
C LYS A 396 -0.63 -27.82 12.13
N GLU A 397 -1.33 -28.65 11.35
CA GLU A 397 -0.98 -30.07 11.20
C GLU A 397 0.38 -30.31 10.52
N LYS A 398 0.85 -29.37 9.70
CA LYS A 398 2.16 -29.48 9.06
C LYS A 398 3.33 -29.23 10.03
N GLN A 399 3.11 -28.48 11.11
CA GLN A 399 4.14 -28.24 12.13
C GLN A 399 4.51 -29.53 12.90
N GLU A 400 3.59 -30.48 13.10
CA GLU A 400 3.89 -31.72 13.82
C GLU A 400 4.61 -32.77 12.96
N THR A 401 4.27 -32.87 11.67
CA THR A 401 4.94 -33.81 10.76
C THR A 401 6.32 -33.33 10.31
N ASP A 402 6.51 -32.01 10.13
CA ASP A 402 7.81 -31.44 9.80
C ASP A 402 8.75 -31.37 11.02
N ALA A 403 8.22 -31.31 12.25
CA ALA A 403 9.02 -31.33 13.49
C ALA A 403 9.77 -32.65 13.73
N VAL A 404 9.25 -33.79 13.26
CA VAL A 404 9.92 -35.10 13.44
C VAL A 404 11.06 -35.28 12.42
N ALA A 405 10.95 -34.65 11.24
CA ALA A 405 12.01 -34.65 10.22
C ALA A 405 13.11 -33.60 10.51
N ALA A 406 12.76 -32.50 11.18
CA ALA A 406 13.66 -31.41 11.54
C ALA A 406 14.56 -31.68 12.76
N MET A 407 14.41 -32.82 13.46
CA MET A 407 15.28 -33.20 14.58
C MET A 407 16.75 -33.52 14.18
N ILE A 408 17.13 -33.27 12.93
CA ILE A 408 18.51 -33.37 12.44
C ILE A 408 18.86 -32.16 11.55
N ASP A 409 18.81 -30.93 12.07
CA ASP A 409 19.78 -29.91 11.66
C ASP A 409 19.89 -28.77 12.68
N SER A 410 21.11 -28.27 12.86
CA SER A 410 21.52 -27.37 13.95
C SER A 410 21.16 -25.89 13.76
N ASP A 411 20.21 -25.55 12.88
CA ASP A 411 19.93 -24.16 12.46
C ASP A 411 18.84 -23.43 13.29
N ASP A 412 18.07 -24.14 14.11
CA ASP A 412 16.92 -23.57 14.83
C ASP A 412 17.31 -22.63 16.00
N PHE A 413 18.58 -22.64 16.43
CA PHE A 413 19.07 -21.79 17.52
C PHE A 413 19.49 -20.39 17.06
N HIS A 414 19.90 -20.23 15.79
CA HIS A 414 20.42 -18.95 15.26
C HIS A 414 19.30 -18.02 14.78
N ALA A 415 18.18 -18.55 14.27
CA ALA A 415 17.05 -17.75 13.81
C ALA A 415 16.37 -16.96 14.96
N ASP A 416 16.27 -17.56 16.15
CA ASP A 416 15.69 -16.92 17.34
C ASP A 416 16.59 -15.77 17.87
N GLU A 417 17.91 -15.94 17.88
CA GLU A 417 18.85 -14.89 18.30
C GLU A 417 18.83 -13.66 17.36
N THR A 418 18.71 -13.87 16.05
CA THR A 418 18.63 -12.78 15.07
C THR A 418 17.34 -11.99 15.18
N GLU A 419 16.19 -12.64 15.33
CA GLU A 419 14.91 -11.95 15.55
C GLU A 419 14.89 -11.19 16.88
N GLN A 420 15.49 -11.74 17.93
CA GLN A 420 15.65 -11.03 19.20
C GLN A 420 16.49 -9.76 19.04
N LEU A 421 17.56 -9.79 18.22
CA LEU A 421 18.36 -8.60 17.93
C LEU A 421 17.53 -7.50 17.26
N PHE A 422 16.72 -7.84 16.26
CA PHE A 422 15.88 -6.88 15.53
C PHE A 422 14.77 -6.29 16.40
N ASN A 423 14.08 -7.12 17.18
CA ASN A 423 13.03 -6.69 18.10
C ASN A 423 13.56 -5.71 19.15
N ARG A 424 14.78 -5.94 19.66
CA ARG A 424 15.41 -5.05 20.63
C ARG A 424 15.79 -3.70 20.03
N LEU A 425 16.24 -3.65 18.77
CA LEU A 425 16.50 -2.37 18.08
C LEU A 425 15.21 -1.54 18.01
N HIS A 426 14.12 -2.15 17.52
CA HIS A 426 12.84 -1.46 17.39
C HIS A 426 12.32 -0.96 18.73
N ALA A 427 12.33 -1.82 19.76
CA ALA A 427 11.93 -1.43 21.11
C ALA A 427 12.75 -0.25 21.65
N ALA A 428 14.07 -0.26 21.45
CA ALA A 428 14.95 0.82 21.89
C ALA A 428 14.75 2.13 21.10
N ALA A 429 14.28 2.07 19.85
CA ALA A 429 13.98 3.25 19.04
C ALA A 429 12.75 4.01 19.55
N ILE A 430 11.76 3.31 20.12
CA ILE A 430 10.52 3.93 20.64
C ILE A 430 10.50 4.09 22.16
N ASP A 431 11.38 3.44 22.91
CA ASP A 431 11.50 3.61 24.36
C ASP A 431 12.88 4.19 24.75
N PRO A 432 12.97 5.48 25.11
CA PRO A 432 14.23 6.10 25.54
C PRO A 432 14.86 5.42 26.76
N MET A 433 14.08 4.71 27.60
CA MET A 433 14.54 4.02 28.81
C MET A 433 14.65 2.50 28.61
N ALA A 434 14.66 2.03 27.35
CA ALA A 434 14.69 0.61 27.03
C ALA A 434 15.83 -0.12 27.75
N GLU A 435 15.56 -1.38 28.10
CA GLU A 435 16.48 -2.26 28.83
C GLU A 435 16.93 -1.73 30.21
N GLY A 436 16.20 -0.75 30.77
CA GLY A 436 16.54 -0.12 32.05
C GLY A 436 17.82 0.72 32.03
N LYS A 437 18.27 1.12 30.83
CA LYS A 437 19.49 1.92 30.64
C LYS A 437 19.18 3.42 30.64
N GLY A 438 20.24 4.24 30.65
CA GLY A 438 20.10 5.69 30.49
C GLY A 438 19.46 6.07 29.15
N ALA A 439 18.92 7.29 29.07
CA ALA A 439 18.22 7.81 27.89
C ALA A 439 18.97 7.54 26.59
N GLY A 440 18.38 6.77 25.67
CA GLY A 440 18.94 6.49 24.35
C GLY A 440 20.06 5.44 24.31
N VAL A 441 20.69 5.10 25.44
CA VAL A 441 21.86 4.21 25.51
C VAL A 441 21.59 2.84 24.90
N ALA A 442 20.40 2.27 25.15
CA ALA A 442 20.02 1.00 24.55
C ALA A 442 19.97 1.07 23.02
N LEU A 443 19.41 2.14 22.46
CA LEU A 443 19.34 2.34 21.01
C LEU A 443 20.73 2.40 20.38
N GLU A 444 21.65 3.16 20.98
CA GLU A 444 23.03 3.30 20.50
C GLU A 444 23.76 1.94 20.45
N GLU A 445 23.60 1.11 21.49
CA GLU A 445 24.16 -0.23 21.48
C GLU A 445 23.52 -1.12 20.41
N ARG A 446 22.20 -1.08 20.28
CA ARG A 446 21.48 -1.91 19.29
C ARG A 446 21.85 -1.52 17.86
N ILE A 447 22.02 -0.23 17.57
CA ILE A 447 22.53 0.24 16.27
C ILE A 447 23.90 -0.39 15.99
N ALA A 448 24.83 -0.32 16.95
CA ALA A 448 26.15 -0.90 16.77
C ALA A 448 26.10 -2.42 16.55
N ASP A 449 25.22 -3.14 17.24
CA ASP A 449 25.03 -4.57 17.09
C ASP A 449 24.48 -4.93 15.69
N ILE A 450 23.56 -4.14 15.15
CA ILE A 450 22.99 -4.35 13.80
C ILE A 450 24.04 -4.09 12.70
N PHE A 451 24.85 -3.04 12.83
CA PHE A 451 25.94 -2.82 11.87
C PHE A 451 27.02 -3.90 11.95
N ARG A 452 27.32 -4.46 13.14
CA ARG A 452 28.19 -5.64 13.26
C ARG A 452 27.58 -6.87 12.62
N PHE A 453 26.28 -7.08 12.78
CA PHE A 453 25.55 -8.17 12.12
C PHE A 453 25.69 -8.08 10.59
N MET A 454 25.59 -6.88 10.02
CA MET A 454 25.83 -6.62 8.60
C MET A 454 27.31 -6.74 8.17
N GLY A 455 28.24 -6.99 9.10
CA GLY A 455 29.66 -7.18 8.83
C GLY A 455 30.54 -5.94 8.96
N PHE A 456 29.99 -4.78 9.36
CA PHE A 456 30.79 -3.58 9.60
C PHE A 456 31.57 -3.65 10.91
N GLU A 457 32.70 -2.96 10.99
CA GLU A 457 33.35 -2.69 12.27
C GLU A 457 32.61 -1.55 12.99
N ALA A 458 31.66 -1.88 13.86
CA ALA A 458 30.83 -0.90 14.57
C ALA A 458 31.03 -0.88 16.09
N LYS A 459 31.19 0.31 16.67
CA LYS A 459 31.43 0.52 18.10
C LYS A 459 30.60 1.68 18.64
N ARG A 460 29.90 1.44 19.75
CA ARG A 460 29.29 2.51 20.55
C ARG A 460 30.37 3.36 21.21
N VAL A 461 30.29 4.67 21.03
CA VAL A 461 31.14 5.66 21.71
C VAL A 461 30.37 6.23 22.88
N GLY A 462 29.31 6.99 22.59
CA GLY A 462 28.34 7.50 23.56
C GLY A 462 28.92 8.50 24.59
N GLY A 463 28.07 9.41 25.08
CA GLY A 463 28.42 10.42 26.08
C GLY A 463 28.41 11.85 25.55
N SER A 464 28.37 12.82 26.45
CA SER A 464 28.25 14.23 26.06
C SER A 464 29.47 14.71 25.26
N GLY A 465 29.26 15.14 24.01
CA GLY A 465 30.29 15.74 23.15
C GLY A 465 30.98 14.78 22.17
N ASP A 466 30.35 13.64 21.86
CA ASP A 466 30.75 12.77 20.76
C ASP A 466 29.53 12.12 20.08
N THR A 467 29.76 11.42 18.97
CA THR A 467 28.74 10.61 18.31
C THR A 467 28.34 9.39 19.14
N ASP A 468 27.17 8.82 18.85
CA ASP A 468 26.68 7.65 19.54
C ASP A 468 27.39 6.38 19.07
N VAL A 469 27.57 6.22 17.75
CA VAL A 469 28.20 5.02 17.15
C VAL A 469 29.15 5.42 16.02
N ILE A 470 30.29 4.74 15.95
CA ILE A 470 31.22 4.80 14.82
C ILE A 470 31.16 3.47 14.08
N VAL A 471 31.06 3.53 12.76
CA VAL A 471 31.06 2.40 11.83
C VAL A 471 32.24 2.56 10.87
N ARG A 472 32.99 1.48 10.65
CA ARG A 472 34.12 1.46 9.70
C ARG A 472 34.02 0.28 8.75
N TRP A 473 34.44 0.51 7.52
CA TRP A 473 34.61 -0.52 6.50
C TRP A 473 35.75 -0.13 5.57
N LYS A 474 36.06 -1.03 4.64
CA LYS A 474 36.99 -0.77 3.54
C LYS A 474 36.22 -0.72 2.23
N ASP A 475 36.54 0.25 1.39
CA ASP A 475 36.04 0.30 0.02
C ASP A 475 36.76 -0.73 -0.89
N ASP A 476 36.37 -0.78 -2.16
CA ASP A 476 36.96 -1.69 -3.15
C ASP A 476 38.47 -1.46 -3.38
N ASN A 477 38.99 -0.27 -3.03
CA ASN A 477 40.40 0.08 -3.11
C ASN A 477 41.17 -0.28 -1.82
N GLY A 478 40.46 -0.73 -0.78
CA GLY A 478 41.00 -1.03 0.54
C GLY A 478 41.21 0.20 1.42
N GLU A 479 40.69 1.37 1.03
CA GLU A 479 40.71 2.60 1.81
C GLU A 479 39.72 2.50 2.98
N SER A 480 40.14 2.99 4.15
CA SER A 480 39.31 2.95 5.35
C SER A 480 38.29 4.09 5.31
N ILE A 481 37.01 3.74 5.33
CA ILE A 481 35.89 4.68 5.37
C ILE A 481 35.26 4.69 6.77
N ILE A 482 34.89 5.87 7.24
CA ILE A 482 34.32 6.08 8.57
C ILE A 482 32.94 6.75 8.46
N GLY A 483 31.91 6.08 9.00
CA GLY A 483 30.59 6.64 9.22
C GLY A 483 30.35 6.91 10.70
N ILE A 484 29.78 8.07 11.02
CA ILE A 484 29.26 8.35 12.37
C ILE A 484 27.73 8.26 12.37
N ILE A 485 27.17 7.75 13.46
CA ILE A 485 25.74 7.53 13.59
C ILE A 485 25.24 8.15 14.89
N ASP A 486 24.19 8.94 14.78
CA ASP A 486 23.48 9.57 15.88
C ASP A 486 22.10 8.92 16.05
N GLY A 487 21.86 8.32 17.21
CA GLY A 487 20.63 7.62 17.56
C GLY A 487 19.63 8.54 18.25
N LYS A 488 18.38 8.53 17.81
CA LYS A 488 17.30 9.30 18.42
C LYS A 488 16.13 8.41 18.78
N SER A 489 16.05 8.06 20.07
CA SER A 489 14.92 7.33 20.63
C SER A 489 13.76 8.28 20.97
N LYS A 490 12.53 7.93 20.57
CA LYS A 490 11.33 8.77 20.74
C LYS A 490 10.08 7.93 21.01
N SER A 491 9.48 8.15 22.18
CA SER A 491 8.16 7.58 22.54
C SER A 491 7.00 8.03 21.66
N GLY A 492 7.13 9.19 21.01
CA GLY A 492 6.17 9.67 20.02
C GLY A 492 6.31 9.03 18.63
N GLY A 493 7.29 8.14 18.42
CA GLY A 493 7.51 7.44 17.15
C GLY A 493 8.16 8.25 16.03
N THR A 494 8.42 9.55 16.24
CA THR A 494 9.06 10.40 15.22
C THR A 494 10.07 11.39 15.81
N VAL A 495 11.16 11.59 15.08
CA VAL A 495 12.20 12.59 15.31
C VAL A 495 11.90 13.84 14.47
N SER A 496 11.96 15.01 15.11
CA SER A 496 11.75 16.31 14.49
C SER A 496 13.06 17.08 14.33
N HIS A 497 13.06 18.18 13.57
CA HIS A 497 14.27 19.00 13.40
C HIS A 497 14.80 19.57 14.73
N SER A 498 13.91 19.90 15.68
CA SER A 498 14.32 20.41 17.00
C SER A 498 15.01 19.37 17.89
N ASP A 499 14.93 18.09 17.53
CA ASP A 499 15.58 17.00 18.28
C ASP A 499 17.03 16.78 17.86
N ILE A 500 17.49 17.52 16.85
CA ILE A 500 18.80 17.36 16.23
C ILE A 500 19.57 18.67 16.38
N SER A 501 20.85 18.57 16.71
CA SER A 501 21.78 19.70 16.75
C SER A 501 22.79 19.55 15.63
N ASP A 502 22.57 20.29 14.54
CA ASP A 502 23.42 20.22 13.34
C ASP A 502 24.87 20.58 13.68
N VAL A 503 25.07 21.58 14.54
CA VAL A 503 26.40 22.01 15.00
C VAL A 503 27.11 20.89 15.76
N ALA A 504 26.38 20.14 16.59
CA ALA A 504 26.96 19.02 17.34
C ALA A 504 27.37 17.89 16.38
N ILE A 505 26.50 17.53 15.43
CA ILE A 505 26.78 16.47 14.46
C ILE A 505 27.97 16.82 13.56
N GLU A 506 28.07 18.06 13.07
CA GLU A 506 29.23 18.51 12.28
C GLU A 506 30.52 18.46 13.12
N THR A 507 30.46 18.91 14.38
CA THR A 507 31.60 18.81 15.30
C THR A 507 32.01 17.35 15.52
N HIS A 508 31.06 16.44 15.66
CA HIS A 508 31.35 15.00 15.81
C HIS A 508 31.94 14.40 14.53
N LYS A 509 31.47 14.83 13.34
CA LYS A 509 32.01 14.41 12.04
C LYS A 509 33.48 14.80 11.92
N GLU A 510 33.79 16.06 12.20
CA GLU A 510 35.16 16.59 12.16
C GLU A 510 36.06 15.90 13.19
N LYS A 511 35.58 15.75 14.43
CA LYS A 511 36.33 15.11 15.52
C LYS A 511 36.74 13.67 15.19
N ASN A 512 35.89 12.95 14.48
CA ASN A 512 36.11 11.54 14.13
C ASN A 512 36.70 11.35 12.71
N ASN A 513 37.01 12.42 11.98
CA ASN A 513 37.39 12.39 10.57
C ASN A 513 36.46 11.50 9.74
N ALA A 514 35.15 11.64 9.96
CA ALA A 514 34.15 10.78 9.34
C ALA A 514 33.79 11.27 7.94
N ASP A 515 33.71 10.34 7.00
CA ASP A 515 33.27 10.58 5.63
C ASP A 515 31.76 10.79 5.58
N PHE A 516 31.04 9.96 6.35
CA PHE A 516 29.60 9.88 6.34
C PHE A 516 28.96 10.15 7.70
N VAL A 517 27.71 10.60 7.64
CA VAL A 517 26.87 10.85 8.81
C VAL A 517 25.51 10.19 8.58
N ALA A 518 25.05 9.41 9.55
CA ALA A 518 23.69 8.90 9.60
C ALA A 518 22.99 9.28 10.89
N ILE A 519 21.67 9.39 10.82
CA ILE A 519 20.79 9.61 11.96
C ILE A 519 19.77 8.49 11.93
N VAL A 520 19.68 7.74 13.02
CA VAL A 520 18.78 6.58 13.15
C VAL A 520 17.69 6.88 14.18
N GLY A 521 16.44 6.61 13.84
CA GLY A 521 15.31 6.77 14.77
C GLY A 521 14.05 6.04 14.30
N PRO A 522 12.97 6.06 15.11
CA PRO A 522 11.72 5.33 14.82
C PRO A 522 10.93 5.88 13.62
N GLY A 523 11.29 7.09 13.16
CA GLY A 523 10.65 7.80 12.07
C GLY A 523 11.04 9.26 12.06
N PHE A 524 10.78 9.99 10.97
CA PHE A 524 11.12 11.41 10.85
C PHE A 524 9.89 12.22 10.44
N SER A 525 9.61 13.31 11.17
CA SER A 525 8.44 14.16 10.93
C SER A 525 8.83 15.55 10.43
N GLY A 526 8.13 16.03 9.40
CA GLY A 526 8.31 17.37 8.82
C GLY A 526 9.37 17.44 7.72
N ASP A 527 9.22 18.39 6.81
CA ASP A 527 10.14 18.54 5.68
C ASP A 527 11.43 19.26 6.06
N THR A 528 11.44 20.00 7.17
CA THR A 528 12.62 20.75 7.63
C THR A 528 13.80 19.81 7.91
N ILE A 529 13.59 18.72 8.65
CA ILE A 529 14.65 17.74 8.95
C ILE A 529 15.14 17.02 7.69
N ARG A 530 14.24 16.65 6.77
CA ARG A 530 14.58 15.98 5.50
C ARG A 530 15.37 16.90 4.56
N ASN A 531 14.89 18.12 4.36
CA ASN A 531 15.56 19.12 3.53
C ASN A 531 16.91 19.51 4.12
N HIS A 532 16.99 19.60 5.44
CA HIS A 532 18.25 19.87 6.13
C HIS A 532 19.25 18.73 5.94
N ALA A 533 18.85 17.50 6.25
CA ALA A 533 19.68 16.32 6.09
C ALA A 533 20.17 16.17 4.65
N ARG A 534 19.32 16.40 3.65
CA ARG A 534 19.71 16.44 2.23
C ARG A 534 20.74 17.51 1.93
N LYS A 535 20.61 18.72 2.50
CA LYS A 535 21.55 19.82 2.29
C LYS A 535 22.91 19.58 2.94
N LYS A 536 22.94 18.89 4.08
CA LYS A 536 24.17 18.57 4.84
C LYS A 536 24.80 17.23 4.46
N GLY A 537 24.11 16.39 3.70
CA GLY A 537 24.55 15.04 3.37
C GLY A 537 24.45 14.08 4.55
N PHE A 538 23.42 14.23 5.40
CA PHE A 538 23.14 13.32 6.51
C PHE A 538 22.12 12.27 6.06
N ALA A 539 22.46 10.99 6.17
CA ALA A 539 21.51 9.92 5.92
C ALA A 539 20.47 9.87 7.05
N LEU A 540 19.19 9.83 6.71
CA LEU A 540 18.11 9.60 7.66
C LEU A 540 17.64 8.17 7.48
N ILE A 541 17.83 7.34 8.50
CA ILE A 541 17.54 5.90 8.44
C ILE A 541 16.49 5.58 9.49
N ILE A 542 15.38 5.00 9.06
CA ILE A 542 14.35 4.55 9.99
C ILE A 542 14.80 3.20 10.57
N ASP A 543 14.58 2.98 11.86
CA ASP A 543 14.92 1.73 12.55
C ASP A 543 14.37 0.48 11.84
N THR A 544 13.11 0.52 11.39
CA THR A 544 12.48 -0.56 10.61
C THR A 544 13.14 -0.76 9.25
N GLU A 545 13.56 0.32 8.58
CA GLU A 545 14.31 0.24 7.32
C GLU A 545 15.71 -0.37 7.53
N LEU A 546 16.39 0.01 8.62
CA LEU A 546 17.68 -0.58 9.00
C LEU A 546 17.57 -2.08 9.30
N ILE A 547 16.49 -2.51 9.97
CA ILE A 547 16.21 -3.92 10.25
C ILE A 547 16.01 -4.70 8.95
N GLU A 548 15.19 -4.18 8.03
CA GLU A 548 14.96 -4.84 6.73
C GLU A 548 16.24 -4.92 5.91
N ILE A 549 17.05 -3.86 5.86
CA ILE A 549 18.36 -3.88 5.18
C ILE A 549 19.28 -4.93 5.80
N ALA A 550 19.34 -5.03 7.13
CA ALA A 550 20.14 -6.04 7.81
C ALA A 550 19.67 -7.46 7.49
N ARG A 551 18.36 -7.71 7.50
CA ARG A 551 17.79 -9.01 7.11
C ARG A 551 18.20 -9.38 5.68
N MET A 552 18.00 -8.45 4.74
CA MET A 552 18.36 -8.64 3.33
C MET A 552 19.87 -8.79 3.12
N SER A 553 20.72 -8.17 3.94
CA SER A 553 22.17 -8.32 3.82
C SER A 553 22.61 -9.76 4.01
N SER A 554 22.03 -10.45 5.00
CA SER A 554 22.32 -11.84 5.29
C SER A 554 21.68 -12.78 4.26
N GLU A 555 20.41 -12.53 3.91
CA GLU A 555 19.66 -13.41 2.99
C GLU A 555 20.20 -13.37 1.54
N LEU A 556 20.67 -12.20 1.09
CA LEU A 556 21.13 -11.98 -0.28
C LEU A 556 22.65 -11.93 -0.42
N GLY A 557 23.40 -12.03 0.68
CA GLY A 557 24.87 -11.98 0.68
C GLY A 557 25.42 -10.65 0.18
N LEU A 558 24.82 -9.54 0.61
CA LEU A 558 25.25 -8.19 0.18
C LEU A 558 26.62 -7.84 0.75
N SER A 559 27.47 -7.23 -0.08
CA SER A 559 28.78 -6.73 0.31
C SER A 559 28.69 -5.44 1.13
N LEU A 560 29.73 -5.14 1.91
CA LEU A 560 29.82 -3.88 2.65
C LEU A 560 29.80 -2.65 1.73
N GLN A 561 30.31 -2.78 0.50
CA GLN A 561 30.26 -1.70 -0.48
C GLN A 561 28.82 -1.41 -0.91
N GLU A 562 28.03 -2.44 -1.20
CA GLU A 562 26.61 -2.30 -1.51
C GLU A 562 25.84 -1.73 -0.32
N LEU A 563 26.08 -2.25 0.88
CA LEU A 563 25.43 -1.77 2.11
C LEU A 563 25.83 -0.34 2.48
N SER A 564 27.03 0.11 2.10
CA SER A 564 27.50 1.46 2.39
C SER A 564 26.64 2.56 1.74
N LEU A 565 25.86 2.22 0.71
CA LEU A 565 24.86 3.10 0.10
C LEU A 565 23.85 3.64 1.12
N ILE A 566 23.65 2.96 2.26
CA ILE A 566 22.81 3.43 3.36
C ILE A 566 23.26 4.79 3.91
N PHE A 567 24.54 5.13 3.73
CA PHE A 567 25.13 6.39 4.17
C PHE A 567 25.16 7.48 3.09
N GLU A 568 24.89 7.14 1.82
CA GLU A 568 24.99 8.07 0.70
C GLU A 568 23.75 8.99 0.59
N VAL A 569 23.99 10.28 0.38
CA VAL A 569 22.95 11.28 0.19
C VAL A 569 23.31 12.20 -0.98
N PRO A 570 22.39 12.46 -1.92
CA PRO A 570 21.00 11.98 -1.97
C PRO A 570 20.86 10.55 -2.53
N GLU A 571 19.69 9.93 -2.33
CA GLU A 571 19.23 8.72 -3.02
C GLU A 571 19.97 7.40 -2.71
N GLY A 572 20.89 7.36 -1.75
CA GLY A 572 21.60 6.13 -1.35
C GLY A 572 20.66 4.98 -0.97
N LEU A 573 19.69 5.23 -0.10
CA LEU A 573 18.67 4.24 0.29
C LEU A 573 17.82 3.73 -0.90
N SER A 574 17.48 4.62 -1.84
CA SER A 574 16.71 4.23 -3.03
C SER A 574 17.52 3.30 -3.94
N ARG A 575 18.81 3.63 -4.15
CA ARG A 575 19.74 2.80 -4.92
C ARG A 575 19.99 1.45 -4.25
N LEU A 576 20.10 1.43 -2.92
CA LEU A 576 20.21 0.19 -2.14
C LEU A 576 18.96 -0.68 -2.29
N ALA A 577 17.76 -0.09 -2.24
CA ALA A 577 16.52 -0.82 -2.43
C ALA A 577 16.39 -1.44 -3.84
N GLU A 578 16.79 -0.71 -4.89
CA GLU A 578 16.86 -1.24 -6.26
C GLU A 578 17.85 -2.40 -6.37
N LEU A 579 19.01 -2.28 -5.72
CA LEU A 579 20.03 -3.33 -5.69
C LEU A 579 19.53 -4.59 -4.96
N ILE A 580 18.92 -4.44 -3.79
CA ILE A 580 18.28 -5.52 -3.04
C ILE A 580 17.25 -6.23 -3.91
N SER A 581 16.38 -5.49 -4.60
CA SER A 581 15.37 -6.07 -5.49
C SER A 581 16.00 -6.84 -6.65
N ALA A 582 17.10 -6.35 -7.23
CA ALA A 582 17.82 -7.04 -8.29
C ALA A 582 18.50 -8.33 -7.79
N LYS A 583 19.06 -8.30 -6.58
CA LYS A 583 19.68 -9.47 -5.94
C LYS A 583 18.66 -10.53 -5.55
N GLN A 584 17.52 -10.14 -4.99
CA GLN A 584 16.42 -11.08 -4.72
C GLN A 584 15.95 -11.75 -6.01
N ARG A 585 15.78 -10.96 -7.07
CA ARG A 585 15.42 -11.45 -8.39
C ARG A 585 16.43 -12.48 -8.91
N GLU A 586 17.73 -12.21 -8.75
CA GLU A 586 18.80 -13.14 -9.11
C GLU A 586 18.64 -14.49 -8.36
N MET A 587 18.42 -14.44 -7.04
CA MET A 587 18.23 -15.65 -6.21
C MET A 587 16.98 -16.46 -6.59
N ASP A 588 15.88 -15.78 -6.92
CA ASP A 588 14.63 -16.42 -7.36
C ASP A 588 14.84 -17.16 -8.69
N VAL A 589 15.55 -16.54 -9.64
CA VAL A 589 15.86 -17.17 -10.93
C VAL A 589 16.79 -18.37 -10.74
N ILE A 590 17.82 -18.27 -9.89
CA ILE A 590 18.69 -19.41 -9.55
C ILE A 590 17.87 -20.58 -9.00
N THR A 591 16.99 -20.31 -8.03
CA THR A 591 16.13 -21.32 -7.41
C THR A 591 15.24 -22.02 -8.44
N LEU A 592 14.64 -21.24 -9.35
CA LEU A 592 13.80 -21.77 -10.40
C LEU A 592 14.58 -22.61 -11.41
N VAL A 593 15.77 -22.15 -11.83
CA VAL A 593 16.64 -22.87 -12.76
C VAL A 593 17.05 -24.23 -12.18
N VAL A 594 17.50 -24.28 -10.92
CA VAL A 594 17.88 -25.55 -10.27
C VAL A 594 16.68 -26.48 -10.15
N SER A 595 15.51 -25.95 -9.76
CA SER A 595 14.27 -26.73 -9.66
C SER A 595 13.83 -27.31 -11.01
N ALA A 596 13.97 -26.54 -12.09
CA ALA A 596 13.63 -26.98 -13.43
C ALA A 596 14.60 -28.03 -13.96
N PHE A 597 15.90 -27.89 -13.70
CA PHE A 597 16.87 -28.94 -13.99
C PHE A 597 16.50 -30.25 -13.28
N ASN A 598 16.18 -30.20 -11.99
CA ASN A 598 15.77 -31.40 -11.23
C ASN A 598 14.56 -32.10 -11.83
N LYS A 599 13.58 -31.33 -12.32
CA LYS A 599 12.33 -31.89 -12.83
C LYS A 599 12.47 -32.44 -14.25
N GLU A 600 13.20 -31.74 -15.12
CA GLU A 600 13.13 -31.99 -16.56
C GLU A 600 14.38 -32.71 -17.11
N GLN A 601 15.52 -32.67 -16.40
CA GLN A 601 16.79 -33.21 -16.91
C GLN A 601 16.75 -34.73 -17.15
N GLU A 602 16.05 -35.51 -16.32
CA GLU A 602 15.94 -36.96 -16.53
C GLU A 602 15.27 -37.31 -17.87
N LEU A 603 14.30 -36.49 -18.30
CA LEU A 603 13.52 -36.71 -19.52
C LEU A 603 14.20 -36.09 -20.75
N LEU A 604 14.73 -34.87 -20.60
CA LEU A 604 15.24 -34.06 -21.71
C LEU A 604 16.77 -34.15 -21.90
N GLY A 605 17.48 -34.71 -20.92
CA GLY A 605 18.94 -34.66 -20.85
C GLY A 605 19.43 -33.27 -20.44
N GLY A 606 20.67 -32.95 -20.77
CA GLY A 606 21.23 -31.62 -20.50
C GLY A 606 20.46 -30.50 -21.18
N LEU A 607 20.37 -29.35 -20.52
CA LEU A 607 19.58 -28.19 -20.96
C LEU A 607 20.49 -26.99 -21.25
N SER A 608 20.11 -26.18 -22.23
CA SER A 608 20.73 -24.87 -22.49
C SER A 608 19.90 -23.73 -21.88
N ALA A 609 20.48 -22.53 -21.78
CA ALA A 609 19.74 -21.35 -21.33
C ALA A 609 18.54 -21.05 -22.25
N ARG A 610 18.65 -21.36 -23.56
CA ARG A 610 17.54 -21.24 -24.50
C ARG A 610 16.41 -22.24 -24.22
N ASP A 611 16.73 -23.49 -23.89
CA ASP A 611 15.72 -24.48 -23.51
C ASP A 611 15.04 -24.07 -22.21
N MET A 612 15.83 -23.61 -21.24
CA MET A 612 15.34 -23.13 -19.96
C MET A 612 14.42 -21.91 -20.12
N TYR A 613 14.74 -20.99 -21.03
CA TYR A 613 13.88 -19.87 -21.39
C TYR A 613 12.52 -20.36 -21.90
N LEU A 614 12.50 -21.39 -22.75
CA LEU A 614 11.25 -21.95 -23.28
C LEU A 614 10.42 -22.66 -22.21
N LEU A 615 11.06 -23.33 -21.25
CA LEU A 615 10.40 -24.00 -20.13
C LEU A 615 9.84 -23.00 -19.12
N LEU A 616 10.59 -21.94 -18.82
CA LEU A 616 10.28 -21.04 -17.72
C LEU A 616 9.50 -19.78 -18.12
N ARG A 617 9.34 -19.47 -19.41
CA ARG A 617 8.59 -18.29 -19.89
C ARG A 617 7.13 -18.18 -19.44
N ALA A 618 6.55 -19.27 -18.96
CA ALA A 618 5.15 -19.31 -18.49
C ALA A 618 5.05 -19.35 -16.95
N THR A 619 6.17 -19.30 -16.25
CA THR A 619 6.22 -19.21 -14.78
C THR A 619 6.05 -17.77 -14.33
N ASP A 620 5.66 -17.56 -13.07
CA ASP A 620 5.48 -16.23 -12.50
C ASP A 620 6.77 -15.39 -12.51
N ILE A 621 7.93 -16.06 -12.40
CA ILE A 621 9.25 -15.44 -12.47
C ILE A 621 9.61 -15.08 -13.92
N SER A 622 9.27 -15.91 -14.91
CA SER A 622 9.50 -15.68 -16.35
C SER A 622 10.86 -15.02 -16.67
N PRO A 623 11.99 -15.70 -16.39
CA PRO A 623 13.32 -15.12 -16.56
C PRO A 623 13.65 -14.77 -18.01
N SER A 624 14.39 -13.68 -18.21
CA SER A 624 14.93 -13.30 -19.51
C SER A 624 16.04 -14.27 -19.95
N LEU A 625 16.37 -14.25 -21.23
CA LEU A 625 17.47 -15.09 -21.73
C LEU A 625 18.81 -14.65 -21.15
N GLU A 626 19.02 -13.34 -20.96
CA GLU A 626 20.20 -12.77 -20.33
C GLU A 626 20.34 -13.20 -18.87
N GLU A 627 19.24 -13.15 -18.10
CA GLU A 627 19.21 -13.63 -16.71
C GLU A 627 19.62 -15.12 -16.64
N LEU A 628 19.09 -15.94 -17.56
CA LEU A 628 19.42 -17.37 -17.62
C LEU A 628 20.87 -17.63 -18.01
N ILE A 629 21.42 -16.89 -18.97
CA ILE A 629 22.84 -17.00 -19.34
C ILE A 629 23.70 -16.67 -18.12
N SER A 630 23.42 -15.57 -17.42
CA SER A 630 24.16 -15.16 -16.24
C SER A 630 24.09 -16.20 -15.12
N VAL A 631 22.90 -16.76 -14.84
CA VAL A 631 22.74 -17.82 -13.84
C VAL A 631 23.50 -19.08 -14.22
N PHE A 632 23.48 -19.47 -15.50
CA PHE A 632 24.23 -20.64 -15.98
C PHE A 632 25.74 -20.43 -15.84
N GLU A 633 26.23 -19.23 -16.16
CA GLU A 633 27.62 -18.84 -15.96
C GLU A 633 28.00 -18.95 -14.47
N THR A 634 27.23 -18.34 -13.57
CA THR A 634 27.43 -18.41 -12.11
C THR A 634 27.45 -19.86 -11.62
N LEU A 635 26.41 -20.64 -11.89
CA LEU A 635 26.31 -22.02 -11.39
C LEU A 635 27.36 -22.98 -11.99
N SER A 636 27.95 -22.63 -13.14
CA SER A 636 29.01 -23.41 -13.78
C SER A 636 30.44 -23.00 -13.39
N GLN A 637 30.60 -21.93 -12.61
CA GLN A 637 31.90 -21.54 -12.04
C GLN A 637 32.49 -22.70 -11.24
N LYS A 638 33.82 -22.86 -11.24
CA LYS A 638 34.48 -24.01 -10.64
C LYS A 638 34.29 -24.07 -9.12
N GLU A 639 34.18 -22.90 -8.51
CA GLU A 639 33.98 -22.66 -7.10
C GLU A 639 32.61 -23.20 -6.67
N ILE A 640 31.56 -22.93 -7.46
CA ILE A 640 30.19 -23.43 -7.25
C ILE A 640 30.05 -24.87 -7.76
N GLY A 641 30.27 -25.09 -9.05
CA GLY A 641 30.37 -26.41 -9.69
C GLY A 641 29.04 -27.16 -9.76
N MET A 642 27.91 -26.44 -9.71
CA MET A 642 26.57 -27.01 -9.71
C MET A 642 26.14 -27.45 -11.11
N LEU A 643 26.48 -26.65 -12.13
CA LEU A 643 26.31 -26.99 -13.54
C LEU A 643 27.65 -27.38 -14.18
N SER A 644 27.61 -28.28 -15.16
CA SER A 644 28.78 -28.64 -15.95
C SER A 644 28.47 -28.63 -17.44
N PRO A 645 29.29 -27.96 -18.28
CA PRO A 645 29.04 -27.91 -19.71
C PRO A 645 29.28 -29.28 -20.33
N MET A 646 28.23 -29.86 -20.94
CA MET A 646 28.31 -31.10 -21.71
C MET A 646 28.78 -30.85 -23.13
N LYS A 647 28.24 -29.81 -23.77
CA LYS A 647 28.50 -29.48 -25.17
C LYS A 647 28.56 -27.98 -25.34
N LYS A 648 29.76 -27.47 -25.64
CA LYS A 648 29.97 -26.06 -25.95
C LYS A 648 29.36 -25.73 -27.32
N ALA A 649 28.66 -24.61 -27.40
CA ALA A 649 28.15 -24.05 -28.64
C ALA A 649 28.84 -22.72 -28.94
N PRO A 650 28.76 -22.19 -30.18
CA PRO A 650 29.33 -20.89 -30.54
C PRO A 650 28.68 -19.72 -29.78
N PHE A 651 27.43 -19.89 -29.36
CA PHE A 651 26.65 -18.91 -28.62
C PHE A 651 26.31 -19.44 -27.23
N ALA A 652 26.42 -18.57 -26.21
CA ALA A 652 26.26 -18.94 -24.81
C ALA A 652 24.88 -19.54 -24.54
N GLU A 653 23.83 -18.98 -25.16
CA GLU A 653 22.45 -19.44 -24.94
C GLU A 653 22.19 -20.88 -25.40
N ASN A 654 23.03 -21.43 -26.28
CA ASN A 654 22.90 -22.78 -26.84
C ASN A 654 23.89 -23.78 -26.24
N THR A 655 24.72 -23.34 -25.28
CA THR A 655 25.62 -24.27 -24.57
C THR A 655 24.80 -25.16 -23.65
N ILE A 656 25.00 -26.47 -23.76
CA ILE A 656 24.22 -27.46 -23.01
C ILE A 656 24.96 -27.78 -21.71
N TYR A 657 24.25 -27.69 -20.60
CA TYR A 657 24.73 -27.97 -19.25
C TYR A 657 23.97 -29.13 -18.64
N GLU A 658 24.61 -29.78 -17.67
CA GLU A 658 24.03 -30.81 -16.82
C GLU A 658 24.19 -30.40 -15.35
N LEU A 659 23.14 -30.59 -14.57
CA LEU A 659 23.11 -30.47 -13.13
C LEU A 659 23.80 -31.67 -12.49
N LYS A 660 24.81 -31.42 -11.65
CA LYS A 660 25.54 -32.45 -10.89
C LYS A 660 24.96 -32.66 -9.50
N SER A 661 25.28 -33.82 -8.90
CA SER A 661 24.83 -34.25 -7.55
C SER A 661 24.71 -33.10 -6.55
N GLU A 662 23.47 -32.67 -6.32
CA GLU A 662 23.15 -31.41 -5.67
C GLU A 662 23.63 -31.37 -4.22
N ARG A 663 23.41 -32.49 -3.49
CA ARG A 663 23.76 -32.59 -2.07
C ARG A 663 25.26 -32.49 -1.83
N GLY A 664 26.09 -33.06 -2.70
CA GLY A 664 27.54 -33.01 -2.56
C GLY A 664 28.10 -31.60 -2.74
N VAL A 665 27.58 -30.88 -3.74
CA VAL A 665 27.97 -29.49 -4.00
C VAL A 665 27.54 -28.57 -2.86
N VAL A 666 26.28 -28.65 -2.43
CA VAL A 666 25.75 -27.83 -1.34
C VAL A 666 26.51 -28.09 -0.03
N ASN A 667 26.77 -29.35 0.32
CA ASN A 667 27.54 -29.69 1.52
C ASN A 667 28.97 -29.13 1.47
N ARG A 668 29.61 -29.14 0.29
CA ARG A 668 30.94 -28.55 0.10
C ARG A 668 30.91 -27.03 0.30
N LEU A 669 29.91 -26.34 -0.26
CA LEU A 669 29.75 -24.89 -0.09
C LEU A 669 29.48 -24.52 1.37
N ARG A 670 28.60 -25.25 2.06
CA ARG A 670 28.35 -25.07 3.50
C ARG A 670 29.60 -25.32 4.33
N ALA A 671 30.34 -26.41 4.06
CA ALA A 671 31.57 -26.70 4.77
C ALA A 671 32.63 -25.60 4.60
N LEU A 672 32.72 -25.01 3.39
CA LEU A 672 33.60 -23.88 3.12
C LEU A 672 33.16 -22.63 3.89
N ALA A 673 31.88 -22.28 3.84
CA ALA A 673 31.31 -21.15 4.58
C ALA A 673 31.56 -21.30 6.10
N SER A 674 31.24 -22.46 6.68
CA SER A 674 31.48 -22.73 8.10
C SER A 674 32.97 -22.70 8.48
N ALA A 675 33.87 -23.08 7.56
CA ALA A 675 35.31 -22.98 7.81
C ALA A 675 35.79 -21.52 7.82
N ILE A 676 35.25 -20.70 6.92
CA ILE A 676 35.52 -19.25 6.87
C ILE A 676 34.99 -18.57 8.14
N GLU A 677 33.74 -18.83 8.51
CA GLU A 677 33.11 -18.27 9.73
C GLU A 677 33.89 -18.59 11.00
N LYS A 678 34.41 -19.82 11.12
CA LYS A 678 35.27 -20.23 12.25
C LYS A 678 36.61 -19.51 12.27
N GLY A 679 37.12 -19.07 11.11
CA GLY A 679 38.36 -18.32 11.00
C GLY A 679 38.20 -16.81 11.18
N THR A 680 36.97 -16.29 11.07
CA THR A 680 36.65 -14.86 11.25
C THR A 680 36.16 -14.50 12.66
N LYS A 681 35.75 -15.50 13.46
CA LYS A 681 35.50 -15.37 14.90
C LYS A 681 36.81 -15.44 15.68
#